data_AF-A0AAE5RSZ6-F1
#
_entry.id   AF-A0AAE5RSZ6-F1
#
_cell.length_a   1.000
_cell.length_b   1.000
_cell.length_c   1.000
_cell.angle_alpha   90.00
_cell.angle_beta   90.00
_cell.angle_gamma   90.00
#
_symmetry.space_group_name_H-M   'P 1'
#
loop_
_entity.id
_entity.type
_entity.pdbx_description
1 polymer ?
#
loop_
_entity_poly.entity_id
_entity_poly.type
_entity_poly.pdbx_seq_one_letter_code
_entity_poly.pdbx_strand_id
1 'polypeptide(L)'
;MNGIQRDNLGPAVVSVMLLCGGCLASWLLVQPALSEATLHNYDIQRMVLYYSTLPRLATAVLAGGALALSGALFQQVLRNPLADPTTLGVSAGANLALILVSLFIPGLLGAGRDVVALLGSSVAAAIVVGFGARRGFSPYSLVLAGLVLSLWCGGLAAILTYLNQRYLASLFIWGAGSLSQQSWVIPLSLSWKIAVIALICALVMRPLSLLDLGESSSAALGVRLVRLRIVVVGCAVTLAAFVTSAVGVIGFIGLVAPTLARLTGARRPMQLIIWSPIIGAGLLLLADSVLQLTAGGLGDFLPTGAVTAIFGSPLLLALLPRLKIRHRLQPVVSRPRPRKWNTKSLAVVAFTGILVLLIVSLFVGRGPAGGWTFLSGEYVDDILAIRAPKVFAALASGAMLGVAGSILQRLTGNEMASPEVLGISAGATFGVAIALFVIAPGFSGQFVFAVGGAVSVLTVILLSSRQSNFAPERILLAGIALSAMVDAVVGILSSTGDPRAVLLMRWMSGSTYLVSGTTAAAEVAIGAVLIAAALGARRWLNILPLGPATSTAVGMPLAKSRLALFGLAGLMTAAATLTVGPLSFVGLMGPHLAREAGVTRALPQMIGAAVIGGGLMVAADFIGRTIAAPYQIPAGLVSALVGAPFLMFLLSRR
;
A
#
# COMPACT_ATOMS: atom_id res chain seq x y z
N MET A 1 10.92 -33.48 -30.24
CA MET A 1 9.73 -33.51 -29.35
C MET A 1 10.07 -33.55 -27.84
N ASN A 2 11.27 -33.17 -27.38
CA ASN A 2 11.67 -33.30 -25.95
C ASN A 2 11.67 -31.99 -25.13
N GLY A 3 11.14 -30.88 -25.68
CA GLY A 3 11.11 -29.58 -24.98
C GLY A 3 9.88 -29.34 -24.10
N ILE A 4 8.76 -30.03 -24.37
CA ILE A 4 7.45 -29.75 -23.75
C ILE A 4 7.31 -30.40 -22.36
N GLN A 5 8.00 -31.52 -22.11
CA GLN A 5 7.90 -32.25 -20.84
C GLN A 5 8.67 -31.61 -19.67
N ARG A 6 9.74 -30.83 -19.93
CA ARG A 6 10.51 -30.18 -18.86
C ARG A 6 9.83 -28.94 -18.26
N ASP A 7 8.93 -28.28 -19.00
CA ASP A 7 8.33 -27.01 -18.59
C ASP A 7 7.22 -27.15 -17.52
N ASN A 8 6.64 -28.34 -17.34
CA ASN A 8 5.55 -28.57 -16.37
C ASN A 8 5.97 -29.27 -15.06
N LEU A 9 7.15 -29.88 -15.00
CA LEU A 9 7.57 -30.66 -13.83
C LEU A 9 7.82 -29.75 -12.61
N GLY A 10 8.43 -28.58 -12.80
CA GLY A 10 8.74 -27.68 -11.69
C GLY A 10 7.50 -27.16 -10.95
N PRO A 11 6.50 -26.57 -11.64
CA PRO A 11 5.29 -26.10 -10.98
C PRO A 11 4.50 -27.23 -10.31
N ALA A 12 4.50 -28.43 -10.91
CA ALA A 12 3.88 -29.62 -10.33
C ALA A 12 4.55 -30.03 -9.02
N VAL A 13 5.88 -30.10 -8.97
CA VAL A 13 6.64 -30.46 -7.75
C VAL A 13 6.37 -29.47 -6.62
N VAL A 14 6.39 -28.17 -6.89
CA VAL A 14 6.10 -27.15 -5.86
C VAL A 14 4.66 -27.24 -5.39
N SER A 15 3.71 -27.46 -6.30
CA SER A 15 2.30 -27.65 -5.94
C SER A 15 2.11 -28.86 -5.02
N VAL A 16 2.72 -30.00 -5.37
CA VAL A 16 2.67 -31.22 -4.57
C VAL A 16 3.32 -31.00 -3.21
N MET A 17 4.50 -30.38 -3.15
CA MET A 17 5.19 -30.09 -1.88
C MET A 17 4.33 -29.24 -0.94
N LEU A 18 3.72 -28.16 -1.47
CA LEU A 18 2.89 -27.26 -0.67
C LEU A 18 1.58 -27.92 -0.24
N LEU A 19 0.92 -28.67 -1.11
CA LEU A 19 -0.30 -29.38 -0.78
C LEU A 19 -0.05 -30.53 0.19
N CYS A 20 0.99 -31.35 -0.01
CA CYS A 20 1.34 -32.40 0.93
C CYS A 20 1.73 -31.83 2.30
N GLY A 21 2.51 -30.75 2.33
CA GLY A 21 2.84 -30.06 3.57
C GLY A 21 1.60 -29.49 4.27
N GLY A 22 0.71 -28.84 3.50
CA GLY A 22 -0.55 -28.29 4.00
C GLY A 22 -1.49 -29.39 4.53
N CYS A 23 -1.64 -30.50 3.81
CA CYS A 23 -2.42 -31.66 4.22
C CYS A 23 -1.83 -32.36 5.45
N LEU A 24 -0.51 -32.48 5.55
CA LEU A 24 0.16 -33.03 6.74
C LEU A 24 -0.12 -32.14 7.96
N ALA A 25 0.05 -30.82 7.83
CA ALA A 25 -0.25 -29.88 8.91
C ALA A 25 -1.73 -29.89 9.28
N SER A 26 -2.62 -29.96 8.28
CA SER A 26 -4.07 -30.11 8.48
C SER A 26 -4.41 -31.40 9.20
N TRP A 27 -3.75 -32.51 8.86
CA TRP A 27 -3.94 -33.79 9.53
C TRP A 27 -3.56 -33.71 11.01
N LEU A 28 -2.46 -33.05 11.35
CA LEU A 28 -2.05 -32.83 12.74
C LEU A 28 -3.07 -31.99 13.54
N LEU A 29 -3.82 -31.11 12.89
CA LEU A 29 -4.92 -30.36 13.53
C LEU A 29 -6.17 -31.22 13.75
N VAL A 30 -6.43 -32.17 12.86
CA VAL A 30 -7.67 -32.97 12.85
C VAL A 30 -7.54 -34.26 13.66
N GLN A 31 -6.36 -34.88 13.64
CA GLN A 31 -6.11 -36.19 14.25
C GLN A 31 -6.48 -36.28 15.75
N PRO A 32 -6.19 -35.28 16.61
CA PRO A 32 -6.53 -35.36 18.04
C PRO A 32 -8.03 -35.58 18.27
N ALA A 33 -8.88 -34.82 17.57
CA ALA A 33 -10.35 -34.89 17.68
C ALA A 33 -10.96 -36.18 17.10
N LEU A 34 -10.21 -36.93 16.29
CA LEU A 34 -10.63 -38.22 15.74
C LEU A 34 -10.15 -39.40 16.58
N SER A 35 -9.06 -39.24 17.34
CA SER A 35 -8.43 -40.31 18.12
C SER A 35 -9.03 -40.55 19.50
N GLU A 36 -9.76 -39.59 20.08
CA GLU A 36 -10.41 -39.77 21.38
C GLU A 36 -11.66 -40.65 21.27
N ALA A 37 -11.74 -41.67 22.13
CA ALA A 37 -12.90 -42.56 22.22
C ALA A 37 -14.08 -41.79 22.84
N THR A 38 -15.21 -41.76 22.14
CA THR A 38 -16.44 -41.08 22.57
C THR A 38 -17.02 -41.76 23.80
N LEU A 39 -16.70 -41.25 24.98
CA LEU A 39 -17.27 -41.75 26.23
C LEU A 39 -18.64 -41.12 26.53
N HIS A 40 -19.02 -40.00 25.92
CA HIS A 40 -20.27 -39.27 26.20
C HIS A 40 -20.96 -38.75 24.91
N ASN A 41 -22.30 -38.60 24.93
CA ASN A 41 -23.13 -38.12 23.81
C ASN A 41 -22.85 -36.66 23.37
N TYR A 42 -21.99 -35.92 24.08
CA TYR A 42 -21.65 -34.53 23.80
C TYR A 42 -20.12 -34.39 23.63
N ASP A 43 -19.68 -34.28 22.37
CA ASP A 43 -18.27 -34.19 21.99
C ASP A 43 -17.96 -32.81 21.38
N ILE A 44 -17.43 -31.93 22.23
CA ILE A 44 -17.06 -30.55 21.86
C ILE A 44 -15.95 -30.57 20.79
N GLN A 45 -14.98 -31.49 20.88
CA GLN A 45 -13.85 -31.54 19.96
C GLN A 45 -14.31 -31.87 18.53
N ARG A 46 -15.23 -32.84 18.39
CA ARG A 46 -15.84 -33.14 17.08
C ARG A 46 -16.71 -32.01 16.56
N MET A 47 -17.45 -31.31 17.43
CA MET A 47 -18.20 -30.13 17.00
C MET A 47 -17.29 -29.03 16.45
N VAL A 48 -16.18 -28.72 17.13
CA VAL A 48 -15.17 -27.77 16.66
C VAL A 48 -14.56 -28.24 15.34
N LEU A 49 -14.23 -29.54 15.22
CA LEU A 49 -13.72 -30.10 13.98
C LEU A 49 -14.67 -29.88 12.79
N TYR A 50 -15.95 -30.24 12.93
CA TYR A 50 -16.92 -30.17 11.83
C TYR A 50 -17.39 -28.75 11.50
N TYR A 51 -17.49 -27.85 12.48
CA TYR A 51 -18.09 -26.52 12.30
C TYR A 51 -17.09 -25.37 12.29
N SER A 52 -15.86 -25.58 12.79
CA SER A 52 -14.79 -24.57 12.76
C SER A 52 -13.61 -25.02 11.90
N THR A 53 -12.97 -26.15 12.24
CA THR A 53 -11.70 -26.57 11.61
C THR A 53 -11.86 -26.94 10.14
N LEU A 54 -12.78 -27.85 9.79
CA LEU A 54 -12.97 -28.27 8.40
C LEU A 54 -13.47 -27.13 7.48
N PRO A 55 -14.46 -26.30 7.88
CA PRO A 55 -14.84 -25.11 7.11
C PRO A 55 -13.69 -24.12 6.90
N ARG A 56 -12.84 -23.93 7.93
CA ARG A 56 -11.65 -23.08 7.85
C ARG A 56 -10.64 -23.60 6.82
N LEU A 57 -10.31 -24.89 6.87
CA LEU A 57 -9.40 -25.52 5.89
C LEU A 57 -9.96 -25.44 4.46
N ALA A 58 -11.26 -25.71 4.27
CA ALA A 58 -11.92 -25.58 2.98
C ALA A 58 -11.89 -24.12 2.47
N THR A 59 -12.11 -23.15 3.36
CA THR A 59 -12.03 -21.73 3.04
C THR A 59 -10.61 -21.34 2.66
N ALA A 60 -9.58 -21.85 3.34
CA ALA A 60 -8.17 -21.58 3.01
C ALA A 60 -7.81 -22.05 1.59
N VAL A 61 -8.25 -23.25 1.20
CA VAL A 61 -8.03 -23.79 -0.16
C VAL A 61 -8.74 -22.93 -1.21
N LEU A 62 -10.02 -22.63 -1.00
CA LEU A 62 -10.84 -21.85 -1.95
C LEU A 62 -10.33 -20.40 -2.09
N ALA A 63 -10.10 -19.73 -0.95
CA ALA A 63 -9.59 -18.36 -0.92
C ALA A 63 -8.20 -18.27 -1.54
N GLY A 64 -7.30 -19.19 -1.20
CA GLY A 64 -5.94 -19.23 -1.73
C GLY A 64 -5.91 -19.42 -3.24
N GLY A 65 -6.74 -20.33 -3.75
CA GLY A 65 -6.89 -20.55 -5.19
C GLY A 65 -7.47 -19.36 -5.93
N ALA A 66 -8.53 -18.74 -5.39
CA ALA A 66 -9.18 -17.59 -6.01
C ALA A 66 -8.30 -16.32 -6.01
N LEU A 67 -7.59 -16.03 -4.91
CA LEU A 67 -6.66 -14.89 -4.85
C LEU A 67 -5.49 -15.08 -5.81
N ALA A 68 -4.93 -16.29 -5.90
CA ALA A 68 -3.86 -16.59 -6.83
C ALA A 68 -4.32 -16.56 -8.30
N LEU A 69 -5.54 -17.01 -8.60
CA LEU A 69 -6.14 -16.85 -9.92
C LEU A 69 -6.29 -15.37 -10.27
N SER A 70 -6.87 -14.58 -9.37
CA SER A 70 -7.03 -13.13 -9.54
C SER A 70 -5.69 -12.43 -9.79
N GLY A 71 -4.66 -12.77 -9.02
CA GLY A 71 -3.31 -12.24 -9.19
C GLY A 71 -2.70 -12.61 -10.54
N ALA A 72 -2.83 -13.86 -10.97
CA ALA A 72 -2.37 -14.30 -12.29
C ALA A 72 -3.04 -13.52 -13.43
N LEU A 73 -4.35 -13.29 -13.34
CA LEU A 73 -5.11 -12.50 -14.32
C LEU A 73 -4.65 -11.05 -14.37
N PHE A 74 -4.47 -10.39 -13.21
CA PHE A 74 -3.98 -9.02 -13.16
C PHE A 74 -2.57 -8.89 -13.74
N GLN A 75 -1.67 -9.80 -13.37
CA GLN A 75 -0.29 -9.77 -13.86
C GLN A 75 -0.23 -9.98 -15.37
N GLN A 76 -1.10 -10.83 -15.92
CA GLN A 76 -1.20 -11.09 -17.35
C GLN A 76 -1.78 -9.89 -18.13
N VAL A 77 -2.89 -9.32 -17.66
CA VAL A 77 -3.54 -8.17 -18.32
C VAL A 77 -2.68 -6.92 -18.25
N LEU A 78 -2.10 -6.64 -17.09
CA LEU A 78 -1.28 -5.46 -16.87
C LEU A 78 0.16 -5.64 -17.35
N ARG A 79 0.56 -6.86 -17.72
CA ARG A 79 1.94 -7.25 -18.06
C ARG A 79 2.94 -6.78 -17.00
N ASN A 80 2.52 -6.85 -15.75
CA ASN A 80 3.29 -6.44 -14.59
C ASN A 80 3.29 -7.59 -13.58
N PRO A 81 4.43 -8.27 -13.33
CA PRO A 81 4.49 -9.39 -12.40
C PRO A 81 4.19 -9.00 -10.94
N LEU A 82 4.13 -7.70 -10.65
CA LEU A 82 3.89 -7.12 -9.34
C LEU A 82 2.46 -6.61 -9.17
N ALA A 83 1.59 -6.84 -10.16
CA ALA A 83 0.19 -6.48 -10.02
C ALA A 83 -0.52 -7.43 -9.05
N ASP A 84 -1.27 -6.85 -8.12
CA ASP A 84 -2.06 -7.57 -7.10
C ASP A 84 -3.44 -6.90 -6.94
N PRO A 85 -4.50 -7.65 -6.59
CA PRO A 85 -5.81 -7.06 -6.33
C PRO A 85 -5.80 -5.94 -5.28
N THR A 86 -4.96 -6.07 -4.24
CA THR A 86 -4.83 -5.05 -3.18
C THR A 86 -4.26 -3.74 -3.74
N THR A 87 -3.40 -3.80 -4.76
CA THR A 87 -2.79 -2.62 -5.39
C THR A 87 -3.75 -1.84 -6.31
N LEU A 88 -4.90 -2.43 -6.67
CA LEU A 88 -5.88 -1.82 -7.56
C LEU A 88 -7.08 -1.21 -6.83
N GLY A 89 -7.00 -1.06 -5.51
CA GLY A 89 -8.03 -0.39 -4.70
C GLY A 89 -9.31 -1.20 -4.46
N VAL A 90 -9.37 -2.45 -4.92
CA VAL A 90 -10.54 -3.33 -4.75
C VAL A 90 -10.80 -3.61 -3.27
N SER A 91 -9.76 -4.00 -2.52
CA SER A 91 -9.86 -4.27 -1.08
C SER A 91 -10.10 -3.00 -0.27
N ALA A 92 -9.49 -1.88 -0.66
CA ALA A 92 -9.70 -0.59 -0.01
C ALA A 92 -11.15 -0.08 -0.18
N GLY A 93 -11.74 -0.31 -1.36
CA GLY A 93 -13.16 -0.01 -1.63
C GLY A 93 -14.12 -0.84 -0.78
N ALA A 94 -13.86 -2.15 -0.63
CA ALA A 94 -14.64 -3.01 0.27
C ALA A 94 -14.57 -2.55 1.73
N ASN A 95 -13.36 -2.28 2.23
CA ASN A 95 -13.16 -1.81 3.60
C ASN A 95 -13.88 -0.47 3.85
N LEU A 96 -13.72 0.49 2.95
CA LEU A 96 -14.40 1.77 3.05
C LEU A 96 -15.93 1.61 3.02
N ALA A 97 -16.47 0.78 2.15
CA ALA A 97 -17.91 0.53 2.08
C ALA A 97 -18.45 -0.07 3.38
N LEU A 98 -17.75 -1.05 3.96
CA LEU A 98 -18.13 -1.62 5.26
C LEU A 98 -18.11 -0.57 6.37
N ILE A 99 -17.10 0.30 6.41
CA ILE A 99 -17.02 1.40 7.37
C ILE A 99 -18.19 2.37 7.19
N LEU A 100 -18.45 2.82 5.96
CA LEU A 100 -19.52 3.78 5.66
C LEU A 100 -20.91 3.20 6.01
N VAL A 101 -21.19 1.97 5.58
CA VAL A 101 -22.47 1.32 5.89
C VAL A 101 -22.61 1.08 7.39
N SER A 102 -21.56 0.63 8.07
CA SER A 102 -21.62 0.41 9.52
C SER A 102 -21.92 1.69 10.30
N LEU A 103 -21.35 2.83 9.88
CA LEU A 103 -21.55 4.12 10.57
C LEU A 103 -22.88 4.79 10.21
N PHE A 104 -23.24 4.82 8.93
CA PHE A 104 -24.32 5.69 8.45
C PHE A 104 -25.61 4.94 8.12
N ILE A 105 -25.53 3.67 7.72
CA ILE A 105 -26.70 2.90 7.28
C ILE A 105 -26.62 1.43 7.77
N PRO A 106 -26.55 1.18 9.10
CA PRO A 106 -26.30 -0.16 9.63
C PRO A 106 -27.37 -1.19 9.23
N GLY A 107 -28.59 -0.76 8.90
CA GLY A 107 -29.67 -1.63 8.42
C GLY A 107 -29.32 -2.41 7.14
N LEU A 108 -28.44 -1.88 6.29
CA LEU A 108 -27.94 -2.57 5.08
C LEU A 108 -27.05 -3.76 5.42
N LEU A 109 -26.47 -3.83 6.62
CA LEU A 109 -25.71 -5.01 7.06
C LEU A 109 -26.60 -6.25 7.23
N GLY A 110 -27.92 -6.07 7.38
CA GLY A 110 -28.88 -7.17 7.39
C GLY A 110 -28.95 -7.93 6.06
N ALA A 111 -28.55 -7.31 4.95
CA ALA A 111 -28.41 -7.99 3.65
C ALA A 111 -27.12 -8.84 3.53
N GLY A 112 -26.24 -8.77 4.53
CA GLY A 112 -24.95 -9.45 4.56
C GLY A 112 -23.78 -8.49 4.36
N ARG A 113 -22.74 -8.63 5.19
CA ARG A 113 -21.46 -7.91 5.05
C ARG A 113 -20.81 -8.18 3.70
N ASP A 114 -21.09 -9.33 3.12
CA ASP A 114 -20.54 -9.77 1.85
C ASP A 114 -21.04 -8.96 0.66
N VAL A 115 -22.34 -8.67 0.63
CA VAL A 115 -22.94 -7.82 -0.40
C VAL A 115 -22.37 -6.40 -0.32
N VAL A 116 -22.22 -5.84 0.88
CA VAL A 116 -21.67 -4.50 1.09
C VAL A 116 -20.22 -4.42 0.62
N ALA A 117 -19.39 -5.40 1.00
CA ALA A 117 -17.99 -5.47 0.58
C ALA A 117 -17.88 -5.62 -0.95
N LEU A 118 -18.71 -6.48 -1.55
CA LEU A 118 -18.75 -6.68 -3.01
C LEU A 118 -19.14 -5.40 -3.76
N LEU A 119 -20.15 -4.67 -3.28
CA LEU A 119 -20.56 -3.38 -3.84
C LEU A 119 -19.43 -2.36 -3.76
N GLY A 120 -18.77 -2.24 -2.60
CA GLY A 120 -17.61 -1.35 -2.41
C GLY A 120 -16.46 -1.65 -3.36
N SER A 121 -16.08 -2.92 -3.47
CA SER A 121 -15.06 -3.40 -4.41
C SER A 121 -15.44 -3.14 -5.87
N SER A 122 -16.71 -3.36 -6.23
CA SER A 122 -17.20 -3.16 -7.60
C SER A 122 -17.20 -1.69 -8.00
N VAL A 123 -17.62 -0.79 -7.11
CA VAL A 123 -17.54 0.66 -7.31
C VAL A 123 -16.09 1.11 -7.47
N ALA A 124 -15.19 0.64 -6.61
CA ALA A 124 -13.77 0.98 -6.71
C ALA A 124 -13.16 0.51 -8.04
N ALA A 125 -13.45 -0.72 -8.45
CA ALA A 125 -13.00 -1.24 -9.74
C ALA A 125 -13.59 -0.46 -10.92
N ALA A 126 -14.87 -0.10 -10.88
CA ALA A 126 -15.50 0.71 -11.91
C ALA A 126 -14.84 2.09 -12.06
N ILE A 127 -14.46 2.72 -10.95
CA ILE A 127 -13.70 3.99 -10.96
C ILE A 127 -12.36 3.78 -11.66
N VAL A 128 -11.58 2.76 -11.27
CA VAL A 128 -10.25 2.48 -11.84
C VAL A 128 -10.35 2.16 -13.34
N VAL A 129 -11.29 1.30 -13.73
CA VAL A 129 -11.56 0.95 -15.13
C VAL A 129 -12.02 2.18 -15.91
N GLY A 130 -12.90 3.01 -15.35
CA GLY A 130 -13.37 4.25 -15.97
C GLY A 130 -12.24 5.24 -16.27
N PHE A 131 -11.31 5.42 -15.34
CA PHE A 131 -10.09 6.21 -15.57
C PHE A 131 -9.18 5.57 -16.62
N GLY A 132 -9.02 4.23 -16.60
CA GLY A 132 -8.27 3.50 -17.61
C GLY A 132 -8.86 3.60 -19.00
N ALA A 133 -10.19 3.61 -19.13
CA ALA A 133 -10.91 3.64 -20.40
C ALA A 133 -10.61 4.91 -21.22
N ARG A 134 -10.51 6.06 -20.55
CA ARG A 134 -10.16 7.33 -21.19
C ARG A 134 -8.74 7.35 -21.79
N ARG A 135 -7.89 6.40 -21.39
CA ARG A 135 -6.48 6.30 -21.80
C ARG A 135 -6.16 4.98 -22.51
N GLY A 136 -7.12 4.45 -23.27
CA GLY A 136 -6.94 3.23 -24.07
C GLY A 136 -6.66 1.98 -23.22
N PHE A 137 -7.09 1.97 -21.95
CA PHE A 137 -6.80 0.90 -21.00
C PHE A 137 -5.30 0.61 -20.85
N SER A 138 -4.45 1.65 -20.89
CA SER A 138 -3.02 1.47 -20.64
C SER A 138 -2.78 0.88 -19.24
N PRO A 139 -2.00 -0.21 -19.11
CA PRO A 139 -1.73 -0.84 -17.82
C PRO A 139 -1.19 0.12 -16.75
N TYR A 140 -0.33 1.05 -17.17
CA TYR A 140 0.20 2.09 -16.30
C TYR A 140 -0.90 2.96 -15.69
N SER A 141 -1.87 3.39 -16.49
CA SER A 141 -2.98 4.24 -16.01
C SER A 141 -3.90 3.49 -15.06
N LEU A 142 -4.12 2.19 -15.27
CA LEU A 142 -4.92 1.35 -14.37
C LEU A 142 -4.24 1.16 -13.01
N VAL A 143 -2.95 0.82 -13.00
CA VAL A 143 -2.18 0.69 -11.75
C VAL A 143 -2.13 2.01 -10.99
N LEU A 144 -1.90 3.11 -11.72
CA LEU A 144 -1.89 4.46 -11.17
C LEU A 144 -3.23 4.83 -10.52
N ALA A 145 -4.33 4.72 -11.26
CA ALA A 145 -5.67 5.03 -10.75
C ALA A 145 -6.02 4.14 -9.54
N GLY A 146 -5.69 2.85 -9.61
CA GLY A 146 -5.89 1.89 -8.52
C GLY A 146 -5.13 2.25 -7.25
N LEU A 147 -3.85 2.60 -7.36
CA LEU A 147 -3.03 3.00 -6.22
C LEU A 147 -3.56 4.29 -5.57
N VAL A 148 -3.88 5.30 -6.37
CA VAL A 148 -4.41 6.59 -5.87
C VAL A 148 -5.76 6.39 -5.19
N LEU A 149 -6.65 5.56 -5.77
CA LEU A 149 -7.94 5.24 -5.17
C LEU A 149 -7.78 4.43 -3.89
N SER A 150 -6.90 3.41 -3.89
CA SER A 150 -6.64 2.57 -2.72
C SER A 150 -6.21 3.40 -1.52
N LEU A 151 -5.27 4.30 -1.76
CA LEU A 151 -4.74 5.15 -0.73
C LEU A 151 -5.76 6.23 -0.29
N TRP A 152 -6.62 6.74 -1.19
CA TRP A 152 -7.71 7.66 -0.81
C TRP A 152 -8.76 6.96 0.07
N CYS A 153 -9.21 5.78 -0.35
CA CYS A 153 -10.14 4.96 0.43
C CYS A 153 -9.53 4.57 1.78
N GLY A 154 -8.24 4.21 1.81
CA GLY A 154 -7.49 3.89 3.02
C GLY A 154 -7.37 5.08 3.97
N GLY A 155 -7.06 6.28 3.45
CA GLY A 155 -6.99 7.51 4.24
C GLY A 155 -8.35 7.89 4.86
N LEU A 156 -9.43 7.77 4.09
CA LEU A 156 -10.79 8.00 4.59
C LEU A 156 -11.19 6.96 5.64
N ALA A 157 -10.92 5.69 5.37
CA ALA A 157 -11.14 4.60 6.31
C ALA A 157 -10.37 4.82 7.62
N ALA A 158 -9.11 5.26 7.55
CA ALA A 158 -8.30 5.56 8.72
C ALA A 158 -8.86 6.74 9.53
N ILE A 159 -9.33 7.81 8.89
CA ILE A 159 -9.98 8.93 9.58
C ILE A 159 -11.26 8.48 10.29
N LEU A 160 -12.13 7.76 9.59
CA LEU A 160 -13.40 7.31 10.17
C LEU A 160 -13.17 6.33 11.33
N THR A 161 -12.20 5.42 11.19
CA THR A 161 -11.77 4.49 12.24
C THR A 161 -11.17 5.24 13.42
N TYR A 162 -10.36 6.27 13.18
CA TYR A 162 -9.78 7.11 14.21
C TYR A 162 -10.85 7.88 15.00
N LEU A 163 -11.88 8.41 14.33
CA LEU A 163 -12.97 9.13 14.97
C LEU A 163 -13.93 8.20 15.73
N ASN A 164 -14.07 6.93 15.31
CA ASN A 164 -15.02 5.97 15.87
C ASN A 164 -14.32 4.68 16.36
N GLN A 165 -13.20 4.81 17.07
CA GLN A 165 -12.28 3.72 17.45
C GLN A 165 -12.99 2.49 18.03
N ARG A 166 -13.89 2.67 19.00
CA ARG A 166 -14.56 1.56 19.69
C ARG A 166 -15.52 0.79 18.78
N TYR A 167 -16.20 1.49 17.88
CA TYR A 167 -17.20 0.89 17.00
C TYR A 167 -16.57 0.21 15.79
N LEU A 168 -15.47 0.78 15.26
CA LEU A 168 -14.80 0.30 14.05
C LEU A 168 -13.58 -0.60 14.31
N ALA A 169 -13.21 -0.87 15.56
CA ALA A 169 -12.10 -1.77 15.90
C ALA A 169 -12.25 -3.16 15.24
N SER A 170 -13.47 -3.71 15.22
CA SER A 170 -13.75 -5.00 14.58
C SER A 170 -13.49 -4.99 13.07
N LEU A 171 -13.69 -3.85 12.40
CA LEU A 171 -13.41 -3.69 10.97
C LEU A 171 -11.92 -3.53 10.68
N PHE A 172 -11.16 -2.95 11.63
CA PHE A 172 -9.70 -2.94 11.55
C PHE A 172 -9.13 -4.36 11.63
N ILE A 173 -9.62 -5.18 12.56
CA ILE A 173 -9.23 -6.60 12.70
C ILE A 173 -9.65 -7.39 11.46
N TRP A 174 -10.86 -7.18 10.95
CA TRP A 174 -11.30 -7.77 9.69
C TRP A 174 -10.38 -7.40 8.51
N GLY A 175 -9.89 -6.16 8.48
CA GLY A 175 -8.92 -5.68 7.50
C GLY A 175 -7.59 -6.44 7.50
N ALA A 176 -7.25 -7.14 8.59
CA ALA A 176 -6.04 -7.98 8.67
C ALA A 176 -6.23 -9.40 8.09
N GLY A 177 -7.47 -9.78 7.75
CA GLY A 177 -7.83 -11.06 7.13
C GLY A 177 -7.82 -12.25 8.12
N SER A 178 -8.97 -12.86 8.37
CA SER A 178 -9.13 -14.00 9.28
C SER A 178 -9.88 -15.16 8.61
N LEU A 179 -9.26 -16.34 8.64
CA LEU A 179 -9.85 -17.59 8.16
C LEU A 179 -10.73 -18.30 9.20
N SER A 180 -10.92 -17.73 10.39
CA SER A 180 -11.82 -18.30 11.41
C SER A 180 -13.25 -18.42 10.86
N GLN A 181 -13.81 -19.63 10.91
CA GLN A 181 -15.16 -19.94 10.44
C GLN A 181 -15.98 -20.57 11.55
N GLN A 182 -17.29 -20.36 11.50
CA GLN A 182 -18.25 -20.95 12.45
C GLN A 182 -19.29 -21.84 11.76
N SER A 183 -19.24 -21.94 10.42
CA SER A 183 -20.18 -22.76 9.64
C SER A 183 -19.64 -23.04 8.24
N TRP A 184 -20.29 -23.98 7.54
CA TRP A 184 -20.02 -24.29 6.13
C TRP A 184 -20.57 -23.26 5.14
N VAL A 185 -21.29 -22.23 5.60
CA VAL A 185 -21.97 -21.24 4.74
C VAL A 185 -20.97 -20.55 3.81
N ILE A 186 -19.84 -20.08 4.36
CA ILE A 186 -18.81 -19.36 3.61
C ILE A 186 -18.12 -20.26 2.57
N PRO A 187 -17.53 -21.42 2.91
CA PRO A 187 -16.86 -22.25 1.91
C PRO A 187 -17.82 -22.77 0.83
N LEU A 188 -19.05 -23.17 1.19
CA LEU A 188 -20.05 -23.59 0.20
C LEU A 188 -20.47 -22.44 -0.71
N SER A 189 -20.70 -21.23 -0.18
CA SER A 189 -20.95 -20.03 -0.97
C SER A 189 -19.79 -19.71 -1.92
N LEU A 190 -18.54 -19.77 -1.45
CA LEU A 190 -17.36 -19.47 -2.26
C LEU A 190 -17.15 -20.48 -3.39
N SER A 191 -17.45 -21.77 -3.15
CA SER A 191 -17.20 -22.85 -4.11
C SER A 191 -17.83 -22.58 -5.48
N TRP A 192 -19.15 -22.33 -5.53
CA TRP A 192 -19.86 -22.09 -6.79
C TRP A 192 -19.55 -20.70 -7.37
N LYS A 193 -19.40 -19.68 -6.52
CA LYS A 193 -19.01 -18.31 -6.93
C LYS A 193 -17.66 -18.33 -7.67
N ILE A 194 -16.67 -19.04 -7.13
CA ILE A 194 -15.35 -19.21 -7.74
C ILE A 194 -15.45 -20.09 -8.99
N ALA A 195 -16.22 -21.18 -8.96
CA ALA A 195 -16.38 -22.08 -10.11
C ALA A 195 -16.94 -21.36 -11.35
N VAL A 196 -17.95 -20.50 -11.17
CA VAL A 196 -18.51 -19.68 -12.27
C VAL A 196 -17.45 -18.78 -12.89
N ILE A 197 -16.67 -18.07 -12.08
CA ILE A 197 -15.63 -17.18 -12.62
C ILE A 197 -14.46 -17.99 -13.22
N ALA A 198 -14.10 -19.13 -12.64
CA ALA A 198 -13.08 -20.01 -13.18
C ALA A 198 -13.48 -20.54 -14.58
N LEU A 199 -14.77 -20.86 -14.79
CA LEU A 199 -15.31 -21.23 -16.09
C LEU A 199 -15.18 -20.08 -17.10
N ILE A 200 -15.53 -18.85 -16.72
CA ILE A 200 -15.35 -17.67 -17.58
C ILE A 200 -13.87 -17.48 -17.94
N CYS A 201 -12.98 -17.60 -16.96
CA CYS A 201 -11.53 -17.54 -17.16
C CYS A 201 -11.06 -18.61 -18.15
N ALA A 202 -11.59 -19.84 -18.04
CA ALA A 202 -11.29 -20.93 -18.95
C ALA A 202 -11.68 -20.60 -20.41
N LEU A 203 -12.83 -19.96 -20.61
CA LEU A 203 -13.30 -19.53 -21.94
C LEU A 203 -12.43 -18.44 -22.57
N VAL A 204 -11.87 -17.52 -21.76
CA VAL A 204 -11.02 -16.42 -22.26
C VAL A 204 -9.53 -16.76 -22.31
N MET A 205 -9.11 -17.99 -21.96
CA MET A 205 -7.70 -18.40 -21.96
C MET A 205 -7.00 -18.22 -23.30
N ARG A 206 -7.67 -18.60 -24.41
CA ARG A 206 -7.09 -18.50 -25.76
C ARG A 206 -6.81 -17.04 -26.14
N PRO A 207 -7.80 -16.11 -26.10
CA PRO A 207 -7.54 -14.68 -26.33
C PRO A 207 -6.47 -14.10 -25.40
N LEU A 208 -6.40 -14.54 -24.15
CA LEU A 208 -5.40 -14.06 -23.19
C LEU A 208 -3.97 -14.44 -23.59
N SER A 209 -3.79 -15.64 -24.17
CA SER A 209 -2.48 -16.06 -24.69
C SER A 209 -1.98 -15.20 -25.85
N LEU A 210 -2.91 -14.62 -26.62
CA LEU A 210 -2.57 -13.72 -27.73
C LEU A 210 -2.05 -12.37 -27.23
N LEU A 211 -2.31 -11.98 -25.98
CA LEU A 211 -1.77 -10.75 -25.39
C LEU A 211 -0.25 -10.78 -25.28
N ASP A 212 0.41 -11.93 -25.26
CA ASP A 212 1.88 -11.97 -25.17
C ASP A 212 2.56 -11.54 -26.48
N LEU A 213 1.84 -11.60 -27.61
CA LEU A 213 2.34 -11.25 -28.95
C LEU A 213 2.48 -9.73 -29.18
N GLY A 214 2.01 -8.91 -28.24
CA GLY A 214 1.99 -7.45 -28.35
C GLY A 214 0.67 -6.91 -28.90
N GLU A 215 0.32 -5.67 -28.55
CA GLU A 215 -1.02 -5.10 -28.82
C GLU A 215 -1.37 -5.07 -30.33
N SER A 216 -0.42 -4.67 -31.18
CA SER A 216 -0.61 -4.63 -32.64
C SER A 216 -0.86 -6.02 -33.22
N SER A 217 -0.03 -7.00 -32.83
CA SER A 217 -0.16 -8.40 -33.27
C SER A 217 -1.46 -9.04 -32.78
N SER A 218 -1.84 -8.81 -31.52
CA SER A 218 -3.11 -9.32 -30.97
C SER A 218 -4.32 -8.72 -31.69
N ALA A 219 -4.28 -7.42 -32.00
CA ALA A 219 -5.36 -6.73 -32.70
C ALA A 219 -5.50 -7.23 -34.15
N ALA A 220 -4.39 -7.49 -34.84
CA ALA A 220 -4.37 -8.07 -36.19
C ALA A 220 -4.98 -9.49 -36.24
N LEU A 221 -4.87 -10.26 -35.14
CA LEU A 221 -5.51 -11.56 -34.98
C LEU A 221 -7.00 -11.49 -34.60
N GLY A 222 -7.61 -10.30 -34.65
CA GLY A 222 -9.05 -10.08 -34.42
C GLY A 222 -9.46 -9.92 -32.96
N VAL A 223 -8.51 -9.87 -32.02
CA VAL A 223 -8.83 -9.73 -30.59
C VAL A 223 -9.23 -8.28 -30.26
N ARG A 224 -10.46 -8.09 -29.78
CA ARG A 224 -10.93 -6.82 -29.23
C ARG A 224 -10.31 -6.58 -27.84
N LEU A 225 -9.07 -6.06 -27.82
CA LEU A 225 -8.25 -5.86 -26.60
C LEU A 225 -9.00 -5.21 -25.44
N VAL A 226 -9.78 -4.15 -25.71
CA VAL A 226 -10.55 -3.44 -24.68
C VAL A 226 -11.57 -4.35 -24.00
N ARG A 227 -12.35 -5.11 -24.77
CA ARG A 227 -13.36 -6.03 -24.21
C ARG A 227 -12.69 -7.15 -23.42
N LEU A 228 -11.60 -7.71 -23.94
CA LEU A 228 -10.84 -8.74 -23.23
C LEU A 228 -10.29 -8.21 -21.89
N ARG A 229 -9.73 -6.99 -21.87
CA ARG A 229 -9.24 -6.35 -20.65
C ARG A 229 -10.37 -6.14 -19.63
N ILE A 230 -11.52 -5.63 -20.07
CA ILE A 230 -12.68 -5.41 -19.19
C ILE A 230 -13.15 -6.74 -18.57
N VAL A 231 -13.31 -7.79 -19.38
CA VAL A 231 -13.75 -9.10 -18.89
C VAL A 231 -12.74 -9.67 -17.90
N VAL A 232 -11.45 -9.67 -18.23
CA VAL A 232 -10.43 -10.30 -17.37
C VAL A 232 -10.20 -9.50 -16.09
N VAL A 233 -10.19 -8.17 -16.16
CA VAL A 233 -10.16 -7.31 -14.96
C VAL A 233 -11.41 -7.53 -14.13
N GLY A 234 -12.60 -7.61 -14.75
CA GLY A 234 -13.85 -7.92 -14.06
C GLY A 234 -13.80 -9.25 -13.32
N CYS A 235 -13.32 -10.32 -13.97
CA CYS A 235 -13.12 -11.62 -13.33
C CYS A 235 -12.15 -11.55 -12.15
N ALA A 236 -11.00 -10.90 -12.33
CA ALA A 236 -9.99 -10.75 -11.28
C ALA A 236 -10.56 -9.97 -10.08
N VAL A 237 -11.16 -8.80 -10.33
CA VAL A 237 -11.83 -8.00 -9.29
C VAL A 237 -12.88 -8.82 -8.56
N THR A 238 -13.73 -9.56 -9.29
CA THR A 238 -14.83 -10.32 -8.69
C THR A 238 -14.31 -11.45 -7.80
N LEU A 239 -13.28 -12.20 -8.23
CA LEU A 239 -12.63 -13.22 -7.41
C LEU A 239 -12.04 -12.62 -6.13
N ALA A 240 -11.28 -11.52 -6.26
CA ALA A 240 -10.69 -10.84 -5.12
C ALA A 240 -11.77 -10.29 -4.18
N ALA A 241 -12.85 -9.73 -4.71
CA ALA A 241 -13.95 -9.19 -3.93
C ALA A 241 -14.71 -10.28 -3.17
N PHE A 242 -15.01 -11.43 -3.78
CA PHE A 242 -15.64 -12.57 -3.09
C PHE A 242 -14.80 -13.08 -1.93
N VAL A 243 -13.49 -13.23 -2.12
CA VAL A 243 -12.60 -13.66 -1.03
C VAL A 243 -12.48 -12.59 0.05
N THR A 244 -12.23 -11.32 -0.35
CA THR A 244 -12.08 -10.20 0.59
C THR A 244 -13.33 -10.04 1.44
N SER A 245 -14.50 -10.14 0.84
CA SER A 245 -15.80 -10.11 1.49
C SER A 245 -15.98 -11.19 2.55
N ALA A 246 -15.51 -12.41 2.27
CA ALA A 246 -15.73 -13.58 3.14
C ALA A 246 -14.74 -13.65 4.30
N VAL A 247 -13.49 -13.29 4.05
CA VAL A 247 -12.35 -13.60 4.93
C VAL A 247 -11.57 -12.34 5.34
N GLY A 248 -11.90 -11.18 4.77
CA GLY A 248 -11.10 -9.96 4.94
C GLY A 248 -9.92 -9.91 3.97
N VAL A 249 -9.02 -8.93 4.15
CA VAL A 249 -7.92 -8.70 3.21
C VAL A 249 -6.77 -9.68 3.48
N ILE A 250 -6.59 -10.64 2.57
CA ILE A 250 -5.41 -11.53 2.55
C ILE A 250 -4.48 -11.07 1.44
N GLY A 251 -3.30 -10.56 1.83
CA GLY A 251 -2.27 -10.10 0.91
C GLY A 251 -1.35 -11.23 0.42
N PHE A 252 -0.43 -10.89 -0.50
CA PHE A 252 0.68 -11.73 -0.98
C PHE A 252 0.34 -13.01 -1.75
N ILE A 253 -0.76 -13.71 -1.48
CA ILE A 253 -1.10 -14.93 -2.21
C ILE A 253 -1.24 -14.66 -3.71
N GLY A 254 -1.89 -13.55 -4.08
CA GLY A 254 -2.02 -13.07 -5.47
C GLY A 254 -0.70 -12.69 -6.14
N LEU A 255 0.34 -12.36 -5.38
CA LEU A 255 1.67 -12.03 -5.90
C LEU A 255 2.61 -13.24 -5.96
N VAL A 256 2.70 -13.98 -4.86
CA VAL A 256 3.69 -15.04 -4.65
C VAL A 256 3.34 -16.28 -5.47
N ALA A 257 2.08 -16.73 -5.45
CA ALA A 257 1.68 -17.96 -6.15
C ALA A 257 1.97 -17.94 -7.67
N PRO A 258 1.53 -16.92 -8.44
CA PRO A 258 1.87 -16.85 -9.87
C PRO A 258 3.35 -16.58 -10.13
N THR A 259 4.05 -15.95 -9.20
CA THR A 259 5.50 -15.76 -9.29
C THR A 259 6.26 -17.07 -9.09
N LEU A 260 5.88 -17.89 -8.12
CA LEU A 260 6.41 -19.24 -7.93
C LEU A 260 6.11 -20.13 -9.14
N ALA A 261 4.90 -20.07 -9.69
CA ALA A 261 4.56 -20.77 -10.93
C ALA A 261 5.52 -20.39 -12.08
N ARG A 262 5.78 -19.08 -12.29
CA ARG A 262 6.72 -18.61 -13.32
C ARG A 262 8.15 -19.08 -13.08
N LEU A 263 8.64 -18.96 -11.85
CA LEU A 263 10.02 -19.30 -11.51
C LEU A 263 10.30 -20.80 -11.62
N THR A 264 9.27 -21.62 -11.44
CA THR A 264 9.38 -23.09 -11.50
C THR A 264 9.19 -23.65 -12.90
N GLY A 265 8.68 -22.89 -13.87
CA GLY A 265 8.62 -23.30 -15.27
C GLY A 265 7.35 -22.91 -16.04
N ALA A 266 6.31 -22.41 -15.37
CA ALA A 266 5.08 -21.98 -16.04
C ALA A 266 5.32 -20.69 -16.85
N ARG A 267 5.50 -20.82 -18.16
CA ARG A 267 5.79 -19.70 -19.06
C ARG A 267 4.59 -19.25 -19.87
N ARG A 268 3.61 -20.13 -20.10
CA ARG A 268 2.41 -19.84 -20.90
C ARG A 268 1.28 -19.31 -20.00
N PRO A 269 0.44 -18.38 -20.48
CA PRO A 269 -0.70 -17.88 -19.71
C PRO A 269 -1.64 -18.98 -19.22
N MET A 270 -1.84 -20.03 -20.05
CA MET A 270 -2.62 -21.21 -19.65
C MET A 270 -2.00 -21.95 -18.46
N GLN A 271 -0.67 -22.15 -18.47
CA GLN A 271 0.02 -22.78 -17.35
C GLN A 271 -0.10 -21.92 -16.08
N LEU A 272 -0.01 -20.60 -16.21
CA LEU A 272 -0.15 -19.69 -15.08
C LEU A 272 -1.57 -19.70 -14.50
N ILE A 273 -2.60 -19.70 -15.33
CA ILE A 273 -4.00 -19.78 -14.88
C ILE A 273 -4.29 -21.10 -14.15
N ILE A 274 -3.62 -22.20 -14.50
CA ILE A 274 -3.83 -23.51 -13.87
C ILE A 274 -2.97 -23.69 -12.61
N TRP A 275 -1.66 -23.40 -12.70
CA TRP A 275 -0.74 -23.67 -11.59
C TRP A 275 -0.81 -22.61 -10.49
N SER A 276 -1.11 -21.35 -10.81
CA SER A 276 -1.16 -20.31 -9.77
C SER A 276 -2.24 -20.60 -8.71
N PRO A 277 -3.49 -20.98 -9.08
CA PRO A 277 -4.51 -21.32 -8.09
C PRO A 277 -4.15 -22.53 -7.23
N ILE A 278 -3.54 -23.56 -7.81
CA ILE A 278 -3.13 -24.76 -7.07
C ILE A 278 -2.04 -24.41 -6.04
N ILE A 279 -1.01 -23.65 -6.47
CA ILE A 279 0.05 -23.17 -5.59
C ILE A 279 -0.53 -22.24 -4.52
N GLY A 280 -1.46 -21.34 -4.89
CA GLY A 280 -2.10 -20.42 -3.97
C GLY A 280 -2.92 -21.11 -2.89
N ALA A 281 -3.69 -22.14 -3.26
CA ALA A 281 -4.44 -22.98 -2.34
C ALA A 281 -3.49 -23.70 -1.37
N GLY A 282 -2.42 -24.32 -1.86
CA GLY A 282 -1.42 -24.98 -1.03
C GLY A 282 -0.67 -24.02 -0.11
N LEU A 283 -0.29 -22.84 -0.59
CA LEU A 283 0.37 -21.79 0.22
C LEU A 283 -0.51 -21.33 1.37
N LEU A 284 -1.77 -20.97 1.10
CA LEU A 284 -2.66 -20.45 2.13
C LEU A 284 -3.06 -21.54 3.13
N LEU A 285 -3.31 -22.77 2.66
CA LEU A 285 -3.58 -23.93 3.52
C LEU A 285 -2.41 -24.22 4.45
N LEU A 286 -1.19 -24.28 3.91
CA LEU A 286 0.02 -24.52 4.70
C LEU A 286 0.25 -23.40 5.72
N ALA A 287 0.13 -22.13 5.29
CA ALA A 287 0.32 -20.99 6.16
C ALA A 287 -0.70 -20.97 7.31
N ASP A 288 -1.97 -21.21 7.03
CA ASP A 288 -3.02 -21.27 8.05
C ASP A 288 -2.83 -22.45 9.01
N SER A 289 -2.52 -23.64 8.48
CA SER A 289 -2.35 -24.85 9.30
C SER A 289 -1.14 -24.75 10.22
N VAL A 290 0.00 -24.26 9.71
CA VAL A 290 1.21 -24.04 10.52
C VAL A 290 0.94 -22.96 11.58
N LEU A 291 0.22 -21.90 11.24
CA LEU A 291 -0.18 -20.89 12.21
C LEU A 291 -1.00 -21.50 13.35
N GLN A 292 -2.03 -22.29 13.03
CA GLN A 292 -2.87 -22.91 14.07
C GLN A 292 -2.10 -23.89 14.96
N LEU A 293 -1.16 -24.66 14.39
CA LEU A 293 -0.31 -25.57 15.16
C LEU A 293 0.66 -24.83 16.09
N THR A 294 1.21 -23.70 15.65
CA THR A 294 2.22 -22.95 16.40
C THR A 294 1.63 -21.97 17.42
N ALA A 295 0.45 -21.42 17.15
CA ALA A 295 -0.16 -20.37 17.97
C ALA A 295 -0.86 -20.89 19.22
N GLY A 296 -1.19 -22.19 19.29
CA GLY A 296 -1.94 -22.77 20.40
C GLY A 296 -3.24 -21.99 20.67
N GLY A 297 -3.51 -21.63 21.93
CA GLY A 297 -4.71 -20.89 22.33
C GLY A 297 -4.82 -19.45 21.76
N LEU A 298 -3.77 -18.91 21.15
CA LEU A 298 -3.82 -17.61 20.46
C LEU A 298 -4.25 -17.75 18.99
N GLY A 299 -4.38 -18.98 18.47
CA GLY A 299 -4.64 -19.25 17.06
C GLY A 299 -5.92 -18.63 16.51
N ASP A 300 -6.95 -18.45 17.35
CA ASP A 300 -8.20 -17.82 16.97
C ASP A 300 -8.13 -16.29 16.90
N PHE A 301 -7.18 -15.68 17.62
CA PHE A 301 -7.00 -14.22 17.67
C PHE A 301 -5.98 -13.71 16.66
N LEU A 302 -5.18 -14.60 16.05
CA LEU A 302 -4.18 -14.27 15.04
C LEU A 302 -4.80 -14.28 13.63
N PRO A 303 -4.91 -13.12 12.96
CA PRO A 303 -5.42 -13.05 11.61
C PRO A 303 -4.43 -13.73 10.65
N THR A 304 -4.85 -14.79 9.95
CA THR A 304 -3.99 -15.51 9.01
C THR A 304 -3.46 -14.60 7.90
N GLY A 305 -4.25 -13.61 7.47
CA GLY A 305 -3.82 -12.62 6.46
C GLY A 305 -2.57 -11.86 6.90
N ALA A 306 -2.53 -11.39 8.15
CA ALA A 306 -1.34 -10.75 8.71
C ALA A 306 -0.14 -11.72 8.75
N VAL A 307 -0.34 -12.95 9.23
CA VAL A 307 0.75 -13.94 9.30
C VAL A 307 1.31 -14.26 7.90
N THR A 308 0.43 -14.41 6.89
CA THR A 308 0.87 -14.64 5.51
C THR A 308 1.68 -13.47 4.95
N ALA A 309 1.40 -12.24 5.36
CA ALA A 309 2.20 -11.07 4.98
C ALA A 309 3.55 -11.02 5.68
N ILE A 310 3.64 -11.41 6.96
CA ILE A 310 4.92 -11.49 7.70
C ILE A 310 5.91 -12.43 7.01
N PHE A 311 5.46 -13.61 6.57
CA PHE A 311 6.32 -14.58 5.88
C PHE A 311 6.40 -14.34 4.36
N GLY A 312 5.32 -13.84 3.75
CA GLY A 312 5.23 -13.57 2.31
C GLY A 312 6.14 -12.43 1.86
N SER A 313 6.35 -11.41 2.69
CA SER A 313 7.21 -10.26 2.39
C SER A 313 8.69 -10.63 2.21
N PRO A 314 9.36 -11.32 3.16
CA PRO A 314 10.72 -11.82 2.98
C PRO A 314 10.85 -12.79 1.80
N LEU A 315 9.86 -13.66 1.60
CA LEU A 315 9.85 -14.60 0.49
C LEU A 315 9.81 -13.84 -0.85
N LEU A 316 8.92 -12.87 -1.01
CA LEU A 316 8.86 -12.04 -2.20
C LEU A 316 10.22 -11.36 -2.45
N LEU A 317 10.81 -10.77 -1.41
CA LEU A 317 12.12 -10.14 -1.47
C LEU A 317 13.22 -11.07 -1.98
N ALA A 318 13.24 -12.31 -1.50
CA ALA A 318 14.20 -13.33 -1.95
C ALA A 318 13.97 -13.75 -3.41
N LEU A 319 12.73 -13.70 -3.91
CA LEU A 319 12.37 -14.09 -5.27
C LEU A 319 12.59 -12.96 -6.30
N LEU A 320 12.56 -11.69 -5.88
CA LEU A 320 12.71 -10.52 -6.76
C LEU A 320 13.96 -10.53 -7.66
N PRO A 321 15.17 -10.88 -7.18
CA PRO A 321 16.37 -10.89 -8.02
C PRO A 321 16.27 -11.84 -9.22
N ARG A 322 15.39 -12.85 -9.12
CA ARG A 322 15.18 -13.88 -10.15
C ARG A 322 14.14 -13.47 -11.20
N LEU A 323 13.38 -12.38 -10.95
CA LEU A 323 12.40 -11.87 -11.89
C LEU A 323 13.05 -10.99 -12.95
N LYS A 324 12.96 -11.40 -14.23
CA LYS A 324 13.32 -10.56 -15.37
C LYS A 324 12.23 -9.51 -15.60
N ILE A 325 12.36 -8.35 -14.97
CA ILE A 325 11.50 -7.19 -15.26
C ILE A 325 11.91 -6.68 -16.66
N ARG A 326 11.09 -6.97 -17.69
CA ARG A 326 11.30 -6.39 -19.02
C ARG A 326 10.95 -4.90 -18.95
N HIS A 327 11.97 -4.05 -18.90
CA HIS A 327 11.79 -2.62 -19.11
C HIS A 327 11.28 -2.39 -20.52
N ARG A 328 9.99 -2.07 -20.63
CA ARG A 328 9.53 -1.33 -21.79
C ARG A 328 9.96 0.10 -21.56
N LEU A 329 11.12 0.48 -22.11
CA LEU A 329 11.45 1.87 -22.39
C LEU A 329 10.37 2.35 -23.37
N GLN A 330 9.19 2.73 -22.87
CA GLN A 330 8.33 3.59 -23.65
C GLN A 330 9.00 4.95 -23.59
N PRO A 331 9.49 5.49 -24.71
CA PRO A 331 9.80 6.90 -24.75
C PRO A 331 8.46 7.60 -24.53
N VAL A 332 8.24 8.11 -23.33
CA VAL A 332 7.20 9.11 -23.14
C VAL A 332 7.70 10.29 -23.97
N VAL A 333 7.21 10.39 -25.21
CA VAL A 333 7.31 11.63 -25.98
C VAL A 333 6.40 12.60 -25.25
N SER A 334 6.95 13.20 -24.20
CA SER A 334 6.34 14.31 -23.48
C SER A 334 6.25 15.45 -24.48
N ARG A 335 5.12 15.56 -25.19
CA ARG A 335 4.86 16.76 -25.99
C ARG A 335 4.96 17.94 -25.03
N PRO A 336 5.88 18.90 -25.24
CA PRO A 336 5.99 20.04 -24.35
C PRO A 336 4.65 20.77 -24.38
N ARG A 337 3.93 20.78 -23.26
CA ARG A 337 2.78 21.67 -23.11
C ARG A 337 3.31 23.11 -23.17
N PRO A 338 2.64 24.00 -23.91
CA PRO A 338 3.05 25.40 -23.94
C PRO A 338 3.05 25.94 -22.51
N ARG A 339 4.17 26.56 -22.11
CA ARG A 339 4.30 27.23 -20.82
C ARG A 339 3.33 28.39 -20.80
N LYS A 340 2.22 28.26 -20.06
CA LYS A 340 1.29 29.38 -19.86
C LYS A 340 1.88 30.46 -18.94
N TRP A 341 2.84 30.12 -18.08
CA TRP A 341 3.34 30.99 -17.01
C TRP A 341 4.85 31.16 -17.07
N ASN A 342 5.34 32.37 -16.76
CA ASN A 342 6.76 32.66 -16.59
C ASN A 342 7.24 32.07 -15.25
N THR A 343 8.44 31.47 -15.24
CA THR A 343 9.00 30.85 -14.02
C THR A 343 9.12 31.85 -12.85
N LYS A 344 9.37 33.13 -13.15
CA LYS A 344 9.41 34.20 -12.13
C LYS A 344 8.02 34.47 -11.53
N SER A 345 6.98 34.60 -12.36
CA SER A 345 5.62 34.85 -11.87
C SER A 345 5.08 33.66 -11.06
N LEU A 346 5.42 32.44 -11.46
CA LEU A 346 5.10 31.23 -10.70
C LEU A 346 5.77 31.23 -9.32
N ALA A 347 7.04 31.61 -9.25
CA ALA A 347 7.77 31.70 -7.97
C ALA A 347 7.17 32.75 -7.04
N VAL A 348 6.82 33.93 -7.57
CA VAL A 348 6.14 34.99 -6.80
C VAL A 348 4.81 34.47 -6.25
N VAL A 349 3.96 33.91 -7.11
CA VAL A 349 2.65 33.38 -6.70
C VAL A 349 2.77 32.29 -5.64
N ALA A 350 3.75 31.39 -5.78
CA ALA A 350 3.97 30.33 -4.82
C ALA A 350 4.48 30.87 -3.47
N PHE A 351 5.37 31.87 -3.48
CA PHE A 351 5.85 32.53 -2.26
C PHE A 351 4.73 33.28 -1.54
N THR A 352 3.96 34.12 -2.26
CA THR A 352 2.79 34.80 -1.68
C THR A 352 1.75 33.82 -1.19
N GLY A 353 1.52 32.71 -1.90
CA GLY A 353 0.57 31.67 -1.50
C GLY A 353 0.96 31.01 -0.18
N ILE A 354 2.24 30.67 0.00
CA ILE A 354 2.74 30.14 1.28
C ILE A 354 2.61 31.17 2.40
N LEU A 355 2.97 32.43 2.15
CA LEU A 355 2.89 33.47 3.17
C LEU A 355 1.44 33.65 3.66
N VAL A 356 0.48 33.71 2.73
CA VAL A 356 -0.95 33.78 3.06
C VAL A 356 -1.39 32.54 3.84
N LEU A 357 -0.99 31.34 3.42
CA LEU A 357 -1.31 30.11 4.13
C LEU A 357 -0.75 30.08 5.56
N LEU A 358 0.47 30.58 5.78
CA LEU A 358 1.07 30.68 7.11
C LEU A 358 0.30 31.66 8.00
N ILE A 359 -0.03 32.84 7.48
CA ILE A 359 -0.82 33.84 8.22
C ILE A 359 -2.18 33.25 8.60
N VAL A 360 -2.89 32.64 7.64
CA VAL A 360 -4.18 32.01 7.90
C VAL A 360 -4.04 30.89 8.93
N SER A 361 -3.03 30.01 8.80
CA SER A 361 -2.86 28.85 9.68
C SER A 361 -2.47 29.21 11.13
N LEU A 362 -1.76 30.32 11.32
CA LEU A 362 -1.36 30.83 12.63
C LEU A 362 -2.50 31.61 13.30
N PHE A 363 -3.10 32.55 12.57
CA PHE A 363 -4.01 33.54 13.16
C PHE A 363 -5.49 33.20 13.01
N VAL A 364 -5.90 32.35 12.07
CA VAL A 364 -7.32 31.97 11.92
C VAL A 364 -7.59 30.64 12.62
N GLY A 365 -8.73 30.53 13.29
CA GLY A 365 -9.15 29.27 13.92
C GLY A 365 -10.59 29.29 14.40
N ARG A 366 -10.98 28.24 15.14
CA ARG A 366 -12.29 28.15 15.81
C ARG A 366 -12.19 28.71 17.23
N GLY A 367 -13.09 29.62 17.58
CA GLY A 367 -13.23 30.17 18.94
C GLY A 367 -14.01 29.23 19.86
N PRO A 368 -14.14 29.56 21.17
CA PRO A 368 -14.86 28.73 22.15
C PRO A 368 -16.33 28.46 21.80
N ALA A 369 -16.98 29.43 21.16
CA ALA A 369 -18.36 29.29 20.67
C ALA A 369 -18.46 28.52 19.32
N GLY A 370 -17.35 27.97 18.81
CA GLY A 370 -17.29 27.23 17.54
C GLY A 370 -17.29 28.10 16.27
N GLY A 371 -17.44 29.42 16.40
CA GLY A 371 -17.33 30.37 15.28
C GLY A 371 -15.90 30.54 14.76
N TRP A 372 -15.76 31.02 13.52
CA TRP A 372 -14.46 31.43 12.98
C TRP A 372 -14.02 32.74 13.60
N THR A 373 -12.80 32.79 14.12
CA THR A 373 -12.25 33.96 14.79
C THR A 373 -10.82 34.21 14.35
N PHE A 374 -10.48 35.49 14.21
CA PHE A 374 -9.09 35.93 14.09
C PHE A 374 -8.47 36.03 15.48
N LEU A 375 -7.28 35.44 15.64
CA LEU A 375 -6.54 35.44 16.89
C LEU A 375 -6.10 36.87 17.21
N SER A 376 -6.68 37.43 18.25
CA SER A 376 -6.43 38.78 18.75
C SER A 376 -6.70 38.83 20.26
N GLY A 377 -6.10 39.79 20.97
CA GLY A 377 -6.27 39.97 22.41
C GLY A 377 -5.16 39.35 23.27
N GLU A 378 -5.48 39.06 24.52
CA GLU A 378 -4.52 38.68 25.57
C GLU A 378 -3.90 37.28 25.37
N TYR A 379 -4.66 36.32 24.85
CA TYR A 379 -4.21 34.92 24.67
C TYR A 379 -3.43 34.65 23.37
N VAL A 380 -2.99 35.70 22.67
CA VAL A 380 -2.29 35.55 21.38
C VAL A 380 -1.01 34.73 21.57
N ASP A 381 -0.20 35.07 22.59
CA ASP A 381 1.09 34.43 22.81
C ASP A 381 0.93 32.96 23.23
N ASP A 382 -0.01 32.65 24.12
CA ASP A 382 -0.30 31.29 24.56
C ASP A 382 -0.76 30.38 23.40
N ILE A 383 -1.65 30.91 22.55
CA ILE A 383 -2.16 30.15 21.41
C ILE A 383 -1.08 29.99 20.33
N LEU A 384 -0.28 31.02 20.06
CA LEU A 384 0.84 30.94 19.13
C LEU A 384 1.93 29.99 19.63
N ALA A 385 2.19 29.91 20.94
CA ALA A 385 3.13 28.95 21.53
C ALA A 385 2.76 27.49 21.22
N ILE A 386 1.46 27.19 21.04
CA ILE A 386 0.97 25.84 20.68
C ILE A 386 0.79 25.68 19.16
N ARG A 387 0.39 26.73 18.44
CA ARG A 387 0.13 26.67 16.99
C ARG A 387 1.40 26.76 16.14
N ALA A 388 2.30 27.68 16.46
CA ALA A 388 3.48 27.95 15.65
C ALA A 388 4.38 26.70 15.49
N PRO A 389 4.70 25.92 16.55
CA PRO A 389 5.49 24.72 16.40
C PRO A 389 4.88 23.72 15.42
N LYS A 390 3.55 23.52 15.47
CA LYS A 390 2.81 22.61 14.59
C LYS A 390 2.87 23.06 13.14
N VAL A 391 2.65 24.34 12.89
CA VAL A 391 2.67 24.93 11.53
C VAL A 391 4.05 24.85 10.91
N PHE A 392 5.10 25.20 11.66
CA PHE A 392 6.48 25.16 11.14
C PHE A 392 7.00 23.73 10.96
N ALA A 393 6.66 22.80 11.86
CA ALA A 393 6.96 21.39 11.65
C ALA A 393 6.22 20.86 10.41
N ALA A 394 4.92 21.12 10.27
CA ALA A 394 4.14 20.76 9.09
C ALA A 394 4.78 21.29 7.78
N LEU A 395 5.20 22.56 7.77
CA LEU A 395 5.88 23.17 6.63
C LEU A 395 7.20 22.45 6.31
N ALA A 396 8.05 22.22 7.32
CA ALA A 396 9.36 21.58 7.16
C ALA A 396 9.23 20.14 6.67
N SER A 397 8.36 19.35 7.29
CA SER A 397 8.12 17.94 6.92
C SER A 397 7.49 17.83 5.53
N GLY A 398 6.53 18.68 5.21
CA GLY A 398 5.94 18.73 3.87
C GLY A 398 6.96 19.11 2.79
N ALA A 399 7.85 20.06 3.09
CA ALA A 399 8.94 20.43 2.19
C ALA A 399 9.95 19.29 1.99
N MET A 400 10.33 18.63 3.08
CA MET A 400 11.23 17.47 3.04
C MET A 400 10.65 16.32 2.20
N LEU A 401 9.38 15.97 2.44
CA LEU A 401 8.69 14.92 1.69
C LEU A 401 8.56 15.26 0.21
N GLY A 402 8.24 16.52 -0.12
CA GLY A 402 8.19 17.00 -1.50
C GLY A 402 9.52 16.85 -2.23
N VAL A 403 10.64 17.21 -1.57
CA VAL A 403 11.98 17.04 -2.14
C VAL A 403 12.37 15.56 -2.22
N ALA A 404 12.15 14.76 -1.18
CA ALA A 404 12.39 13.31 -1.20
C ALA A 404 11.62 12.63 -2.35
N GLY A 405 10.37 13.00 -2.55
CA GLY A 405 9.56 12.62 -3.70
C GLY A 405 10.19 12.96 -5.04
N SER A 406 10.66 14.19 -5.20
CA SER A 406 11.32 14.62 -6.43
C SER A 406 12.61 13.83 -6.74
N ILE A 407 13.37 13.45 -5.69
CA ILE A 407 14.55 12.59 -5.80
C ILE A 407 14.11 11.22 -6.31
N LEU A 408 13.15 10.60 -5.64
CA LEU A 408 12.70 9.23 -5.95
C LEU A 408 12.08 9.14 -7.34
N GLN A 409 11.25 10.10 -7.75
CA GLN A 409 10.65 10.13 -9.09
C GLN A 409 11.68 10.27 -10.21
N ARG A 410 12.78 10.98 -9.97
CA ARG A 410 13.88 11.12 -10.95
C ARG A 410 14.80 9.92 -10.97
N LEU A 411 15.13 9.40 -9.79
CA LEU A 411 16.02 8.28 -9.64
C LEU A 411 15.41 7.00 -10.23
N THR A 412 14.11 6.81 -10.06
CA THR A 412 13.37 5.64 -10.56
C THR A 412 12.84 5.80 -11.98
N GLY A 413 12.79 7.03 -12.50
CA GLY A 413 12.09 7.33 -13.76
C GLY A 413 10.58 7.10 -13.69
N ASN A 414 10.02 6.93 -12.49
CA ASN A 414 8.60 6.67 -12.27
C ASN A 414 7.95 7.86 -11.55
N GLU A 415 6.95 8.49 -12.17
CA GLU A 415 6.22 9.61 -11.57
C GLU A 415 5.47 9.22 -10.28
N MET A 416 5.33 7.91 -10.03
CA MET A 416 4.64 7.34 -8.87
C MET A 416 5.54 6.93 -7.72
N ALA A 417 6.85 7.12 -7.85
CA ALA A 417 7.73 6.88 -6.72
C ALA A 417 7.42 7.90 -5.61
N SER A 418 7.02 7.38 -4.44
CA SER A 418 6.76 8.16 -3.22
C SER A 418 7.75 7.72 -2.13
N PRO A 419 8.20 8.63 -1.24
CA PRO A 419 9.00 8.28 -0.08
C PRO A 419 8.35 7.25 0.85
N GLU A 420 7.01 7.21 0.90
CA GLU A 420 6.24 6.25 1.70
C GLU A 420 6.49 4.80 1.27
N VAL A 421 6.80 4.60 -0.01
CA VAL A 421 7.07 3.29 -0.61
C VAL A 421 8.46 2.77 -0.23
N LEU A 422 9.34 3.61 0.35
CA LEU A 422 10.71 3.23 0.71
C LEU A 422 10.79 2.36 1.98
N GLY A 423 9.69 2.16 2.71
CA GLY A 423 9.63 1.31 3.90
C GLY A 423 10.22 1.92 5.18
N ILE A 424 10.82 3.10 5.12
CA ILE A 424 11.38 3.78 6.30
C ILE A 424 10.31 4.12 7.31
N SER A 425 9.16 4.61 6.84
CA SER A 425 8.03 4.95 7.70
C SER A 425 7.46 3.70 8.40
N ALA A 426 7.50 2.55 7.73
CA ALA A 426 7.20 1.27 8.34
C ALA A 426 8.25 0.89 9.39
N GLY A 427 9.54 1.11 9.14
CA GLY A 427 10.59 0.95 10.15
C GLY A 427 10.34 1.78 11.41
N ALA A 428 9.95 3.05 11.26
CA ALA A 428 9.57 3.90 12.38
C ALA A 428 8.35 3.34 13.13
N THR A 429 7.31 2.92 12.41
CA THR A 429 6.10 2.31 12.98
C THR A 429 6.44 1.05 13.79
N PHE A 430 7.30 0.19 13.25
CA PHE A 430 7.74 -1.04 13.91
C PHE A 430 8.58 -0.75 15.16
N GLY A 431 9.44 0.27 15.09
CA GLY A 431 10.17 0.76 16.26
C GLY A 431 9.22 1.20 17.38
N VAL A 432 8.20 2.01 17.05
CA VAL A 432 7.17 2.43 18.02
C VAL A 432 6.37 1.25 18.55
N ALA A 433 6.06 0.25 17.71
CA ALA A 433 5.40 -0.97 18.16
C ALA A 433 6.25 -1.72 19.19
N ILE A 434 7.56 -1.90 18.95
CA ILE A 434 8.48 -2.49 19.93
C ILE A 434 8.52 -1.67 21.21
N ALA A 435 8.62 -0.34 21.09
CA ALA A 435 8.62 0.55 22.25
C ALA A 435 7.36 0.36 23.08
N LEU A 436 6.17 0.42 22.48
CA LEU A 436 4.91 0.36 23.22
C LEU A 436 4.65 -1.02 23.83
N PHE A 437 4.92 -2.10 23.10
CA PHE A 437 4.48 -3.44 23.48
C PHE A 437 5.53 -4.26 24.25
N VAL A 438 6.83 -4.00 24.03
CA VAL A 438 7.91 -4.79 24.65
C VAL A 438 8.55 -4.05 25.81
N ILE A 439 8.89 -2.76 25.62
CA ILE A 439 9.74 -2.03 26.57
C ILE A 439 8.93 -1.05 27.44
N ALA A 440 7.87 -0.49 26.87
CA ALA A 440 7.06 0.60 27.41
C ALA A 440 7.87 1.82 27.90
N PRO A 441 8.78 2.39 27.09
CA PRO A 441 9.48 3.60 27.50
C PRO A 441 8.52 4.78 27.51
N GLY A 442 8.88 5.81 28.28
CA GLY A 442 8.20 7.11 28.21
C GLY A 442 8.23 7.71 26.79
N PHE A 443 7.49 8.80 26.59
CA PHE A 443 7.28 9.41 25.27
C PHE A 443 8.57 9.66 24.48
N SER A 444 9.61 10.23 25.11
CA SER A 444 10.91 10.45 24.46
C SER A 444 11.58 9.17 24.00
N GLY A 445 11.41 8.06 24.72
CA GLY A 445 11.95 6.76 24.32
C GLY A 445 11.25 6.20 23.07
N GLN A 446 9.95 6.47 22.89
CA GLN A 446 9.24 6.05 21.68
C GLN A 446 9.85 6.69 20.42
N PHE A 447 10.30 7.95 20.48
CA PHE A 447 11.03 8.59 19.37
C PHE A 447 12.37 7.93 19.10
N VAL A 448 13.12 7.56 20.13
CA VAL A 448 14.41 6.86 19.97
C VAL A 448 14.20 5.54 19.23
N PHE A 449 13.18 4.77 19.62
CA PHE A 449 12.82 3.54 18.94
C PHE A 449 12.30 3.77 17.52
N ALA A 450 11.52 4.82 17.28
CA ALA A 450 11.07 5.19 15.94
C ALA A 450 12.26 5.53 15.01
N VAL A 451 13.21 6.34 15.48
CA VAL A 451 14.45 6.67 14.77
C VAL A 451 15.26 5.39 14.53
N GLY A 452 15.45 4.58 15.56
CA GLY A 452 16.17 3.31 15.47
C GLY A 452 15.56 2.39 14.41
N GLY A 453 14.25 2.17 14.45
CA GLY A 453 13.54 1.34 13.48
C GLY A 453 13.62 1.88 12.04
N ALA A 454 13.48 3.19 11.85
CA ALA A 454 13.66 3.84 10.54
C ALA A 454 15.07 3.63 9.97
N VAL A 455 16.10 3.84 10.79
CA VAL A 455 17.50 3.66 10.42
C VAL A 455 17.82 2.19 10.15
N SER A 456 17.30 1.27 10.97
CA SER A 456 17.46 -0.18 10.76
C SER A 456 16.88 -0.62 9.43
N VAL A 457 15.64 -0.21 9.11
CA VAL A 457 15.01 -0.57 7.82
C VAL A 457 15.76 0.04 6.64
N LEU A 458 16.14 1.33 6.71
CA LEU A 458 16.96 1.96 5.67
C LEU A 458 18.27 1.19 5.47
N THR A 459 18.94 0.79 6.55
CA THR A 459 20.18 0.02 6.52
C THR A 459 19.97 -1.34 5.86
N VAL A 460 18.93 -2.10 6.25
CA VAL A 460 18.60 -3.40 5.66
C VAL A 460 18.36 -3.28 4.14
N ILE A 461 17.57 -2.29 3.71
CA ILE A 461 17.29 -2.05 2.29
C ILE A 461 18.57 -1.73 1.51
N LEU A 462 19.43 -0.85 2.06
CA LEU A 462 20.68 -0.46 1.42
C LEU A 462 21.66 -1.64 1.36
N LEU A 463 21.78 -2.43 2.42
CA LEU A 463 22.65 -3.62 2.46
C LEU A 463 22.20 -4.69 1.45
N SER A 464 20.90 -5.01 1.44
CA SER A 464 20.31 -5.99 0.51
C SER A 464 20.47 -5.55 -0.96
N SER A 465 20.50 -4.24 -1.21
CA SER A 465 20.58 -3.68 -2.56
C SER A 465 22.00 -3.50 -3.10
N ARG A 466 23.05 -3.76 -2.31
CA ARG A 466 24.46 -3.57 -2.71
C ARG A 466 24.82 -4.35 -3.98
N GLN A 467 24.42 -5.62 -4.03
CA GLN A 467 24.71 -6.50 -5.18
C GLN A 467 24.01 -6.05 -6.48
N SER A 468 23.01 -5.19 -6.37
CA SER A 468 22.21 -4.70 -7.50
C SER A 468 22.63 -3.32 -8.01
N ASN A 469 23.74 -2.76 -7.54
CA ASN A 469 24.11 -1.36 -7.77
C ASN A 469 22.97 -0.40 -7.43
N PHE A 470 22.23 -0.70 -6.35
CA PHE A 470 21.09 0.08 -5.87
C PHE A 470 20.04 0.31 -6.96
N ALA A 471 19.66 -0.75 -7.68
CA ALA A 471 18.62 -0.68 -8.71
C ALA A 471 17.31 -0.14 -8.09
N PRO A 472 16.71 0.92 -8.65
CA PRO A 472 15.60 1.61 -7.98
C PRO A 472 14.37 0.73 -7.76
N GLU A 473 14.08 -0.15 -8.71
CA GLU A 473 12.94 -1.08 -8.65
C GLU A 473 13.08 -2.03 -7.47
N ARG A 474 14.29 -2.53 -7.21
CA ARG A 474 14.54 -3.47 -6.11
C ARG A 474 14.41 -2.79 -4.75
N ILE A 475 14.89 -1.55 -4.64
CA ILE A 475 14.79 -0.76 -3.41
C ILE A 475 13.33 -0.44 -3.07
N LEU A 476 12.55 0.02 -4.06
CA LEU A 476 11.14 0.31 -3.85
C LEU A 476 10.35 -0.96 -3.49
N LEU A 477 10.62 -2.08 -4.14
CA LEU A 477 9.95 -3.34 -3.82
C LEU A 477 10.32 -3.87 -2.45
N ALA A 478 11.57 -3.68 -2.02
CA ALA A 478 11.98 -3.95 -0.65
C ALA A 478 11.24 -3.10 0.37
N GLY A 479 11.08 -1.80 0.08
CA GLY A 479 10.28 -0.92 0.90
C GLY A 479 8.81 -1.35 0.99
N ILE A 480 8.17 -1.73 -0.12
CA ILE A 480 6.77 -2.22 -0.15
C ILE A 480 6.63 -3.50 0.69
N ALA A 481 7.53 -4.47 0.48
CA ALA A 481 7.48 -5.74 1.20
C ALA A 481 7.67 -5.52 2.71
N LEU A 482 8.65 -4.70 3.11
CA LEU A 482 8.87 -4.39 4.53
C LEU A 482 7.69 -3.60 5.13
N SER A 483 7.06 -2.70 4.37
CA SER A 483 5.89 -1.97 4.84
C SER A 483 4.72 -2.90 5.14
N ALA A 484 4.40 -3.79 4.21
CA ALA A 484 3.33 -4.76 4.41
C ALA A 484 3.63 -5.76 5.53
N MET A 485 4.91 -6.10 5.77
CA MET A 485 5.33 -6.91 6.91
C MET A 485 5.04 -6.18 8.23
N VAL A 486 5.33 -4.89 8.30
CA VAL A 486 5.05 -4.08 9.50
C VAL A 486 3.54 -3.88 9.67
N ASP A 487 2.79 -3.57 8.61
CA ASP A 487 1.33 -3.45 8.66
C ASP A 487 0.68 -4.73 9.20
N ALA A 488 1.24 -5.89 8.85
CA ALA A 488 0.80 -7.16 9.39
C ALA A 488 1.13 -7.33 10.88
N VAL A 489 2.32 -6.95 11.32
CA VAL A 489 2.66 -6.94 12.76
C VAL A 489 1.72 -6.00 13.53
N VAL A 490 1.47 -4.80 13.01
CA VAL A 490 0.51 -3.85 13.58
C VAL A 490 -0.88 -4.48 13.66
N GLY A 491 -1.32 -5.15 12.59
CA GLY A 491 -2.60 -5.84 12.53
C GLY A 491 -2.75 -6.90 13.62
N ILE A 492 -1.71 -7.72 13.84
CA ILE A 492 -1.66 -8.71 14.93
C ILE A 492 -1.70 -8.03 16.30
N LEU A 493 -0.85 -7.02 16.53
CA LEU A 493 -0.82 -6.33 17.82
C LEU A 493 -2.18 -5.66 18.12
N SER A 494 -2.86 -5.19 17.09
CA SER A 494 -4.17 -4.57 17.22
C SER A 494 -5.32 -5.57 17.42
N SER A 495 -5.15 -6.83 17.01
CA SER A 495 -6.15 -7.88 17.25
C SER A 495 -6.13 -8.45 18.67
N THR A 496 -5.08 -8.17 19.45
CA THR A 496 -4.97 -8.63 20.85
C THR A 496 -5.98 -7.97 21.80
N GLY A 497 -6.57 -6.83 21.42
CA GLY A 497 -7.42 -6.03 22.30
C GLY A 497 -6.67 -5.16 23.32
N ASP A 498 -5.34 -5.13 23.27
CA ASP A 498 -4.52 -4.29 24.15
C ASP A 498 -4.81 -2.78 23.90
N PRO A 499 -5.13 -1.98 24.93
CA PRO A 499 -5.30 -0.53 24.81
C PRO A 499 -4.11 0.19 24.16
N ARG A 500 -2.89 -0.35 24.26
CA ARG A 500 -1.68 0.18 23.61
C ARG A 500 -1.78 0.16 22.09
N ALA A 501 -2.58 -0.73 21.51
CA ALA A 501 -2.84 -0.73 20.07
C ALA A 501 -3.50 0.57 19.61
N VAL A 502 -4.34 1.18 20.45
CA VAL A 502 -4.94 2.49 20.16
C VAL A 502 -3.87 3.58 20.10
N LEU A 503 -2.83 3.51 20.95
CA LEU A 503 -1.70 4.44 20.89
C LEU A 503 -0.88 4.26 19.61
N LEU A 504 -0.67 3.01 19.17
CA LEU A 504 0.00 2.70 17.90
C LEU A 504 -0.81 3.21 16.70
N MET A 505 -2.14 3.00 16.69
CA MET A 505 -3.03 3.53 15.65
C MET A 505 -3.02 5.07 15.61
N ARG A 506 -3.01 5.73 16.78
CA ARG A 506 -2.88 7.19 16.88
C ARG A 506 -1.57 7.66 16.26
N TRP A 507 -0.46 6.96 16.51
CA TRP A 507 0.83 7.29 15.91
C TRP A 507 0.83 7.11 14.38
N MET A 508 0.29 5.99 13.88
CA MET A 508 0.20 5.71 12.45
C MET A 508 -0.68 6.71 11.68
N SER A 509 -1.68 7.27 12.36
CA SER A 509 -2.56 8.28 11.77
C SER A 509 -1.83 9.60 11.45
N GLY A 510 -0.70 9.87 12.12
CA GLY A 510 0.19 10.97 11.80
C GLY A 510 -0.31 12.35 12.22
N SER A 511 0.15 12.81 13.38
CA SER A 511 -0.35 14.04 14.00
C SER A 511 0.77 14.97 14.44
N THR A 512 0.64 16.25 14.05
CA THR A 512 1.43 17.38 14.54
C THR A 512 1.11 17.72 16.01
N TYR A 513 0.10 17.07 16.61
CA TYR A 513 -0.45 17.43 17.91
C TYR A 513 0.59 17.49 19.03
N LEU A 514 1.58 16.59 19.00
CA LEU A 514 2.60 16.45 20.05
C LEU A 514 3.91 17.20 19.77
N VAL A 515 3.93 18.05 18.74
CA VAL A 515 5.11 18.84 18.38
C VAL A 515 5.30 20.00 19.37
N SER A 516 6.49 20.09 19.96
CA SER A 516 6.93 21.20 20.81
C SER A 516 7.76 22.21 20.01
N GLY A 517 8.03 23.39 20.58
CA GLY A 517 8.89 24.39 19.95
C GLY A 517 10.31 23.87 19.65
N THR A 518 10.86 23.04 20.54
CA THR A 518 12.20 22.44 20.36
C THR A 518 12.21 21.41 19.23
N THR A 519 11.19 20.55 19.13
CA THR A 519 11.11 19.57 18.05
C THR A 519 10.83 20.24 16.70
N ALA A 520 10.00 21.28 16.67
CA ALA A 520 9.77 22.08 15.46
C ALA A 520 11.05 22.78 14.98
N ALA A 521 11.81 23.40 15.89
CA ALA A 521 13.07 24.06 15.54
C ALA A 521 14.11 23.06 15.01
N ALA A 522 14.23 21.90 15.66
CA ALA A 522 15.10 20.82 15.21
C ALA A 522 14.68 20.31 13.81
N GLU A 523 13.39 20.11 13.57
CA GLU A 523 12.85 19.66 12.28
C GLU A 523 13.12 20.68 11.16
N VAL A 524 12.93 21.97 11.42
CA VAL A 524 13.25 23.04 10.47
C VAL A 524 14.74 23.07 10.14
N ALA A 525 15.61 22.93 11.16
CA ALA A 525 17.06 22.92 10.96
C ALA A 525 17.52 21.69 10.17
N ILE A 526 17.06 20.49 10.54
CA ILE A 526 17.33 19.24 9.84
C ILE A 526 16.82 19.34 8.39
N GLY A 527 15.59 19.82 8.20
CA GLY A 527 14.99 20.02 6.89
C GLY A 527 15.81 20.98 6.02
N ALA A 528 16.27 22.10 6.56
CA ALA A 528 17.11 23.05 5.83
C ALA A 528 18.43 22.41 5.36
N VAL A 529 19.11 21.67 6.24
CA VAL A 529 20.36 20.98 5.91
C VAL A 529 20.15 19.90 4.86
N LEU A 530 19.15 19.04 5.02
CA LEU A 530 18.88 17.93 4.09
C LEU A 530 18.39 18.43 2.73
N ILE A 531 17.53 19.46 2.70
CA ILE A 531 17.10 20.09 1.46
C ILE A 531 18.30 20.73 0.76
N ALA A 532 19.15 21.48 1.47
CA ALA A 532 20.35 22.07 0.87
C ALA A 532 21.28 21.01 0.26
N ALA A 533 21.51 19.89 0.96
CA ALA A 533 22.26 18.76 0.45
C ALA A 533 21.62 18.15 -0.82
N ALA A 534 20.29 18.00 -0.84
CA ALA A 534 19.55 17.52 -2.02
C ALA A 534 19.67 18.47 -3.22
N LEU A 535 19.60 19.79 -2.99
CA LEU A 535 19.80 20.81 -4.04
C LEU A 535 21.23 20.73 -4.62
N GLY A 536 22.23 20.41 -3.79
CA GLY A 536 23.61 20.14 -4.22
C GLY A 536 23.72 18.95 -5.17
N ALA A 537 22.88 17.92 -4.98
CA ALA A 537 22.83 16.72 -5.84
C ALA A 537 22.11 16.93 -7.19
N ARG A 538 21.77 18.18 -7.56
CA ARG A 538 21.05 18.51 -8.82
C ARG A 538 21.69 17.95 -10.10
N ARG A 539 23.02 17.82 -10.15
CA ARG A 539 23.73 17.30 -11.34
C ARG A 539 23.39 15.83 -11.56
N TRP A 540 23.48 15.02 -10.51
CA TRP A 540 23.10 13.61 -10.53
C TRP A 540 21.64 13.41 -10.94
N LEU A 541 20.74 14.22 -10.38
CA LEU A 541 19.29 14.16 -10.66
C LEU A 541 18.88 14.63 -12.07
N ASN A 542 19.75 15.36 -12.78
CA ASN A 542 19.55 15.68 -14.19
C ASN A 542 20.05 14.57 -15.13
N ILE A 543 21.08 13.82 -14.71
CA ILE A 543 21.74 12.80 -15.55
C ILE A 543 21.06 11.44 -15.42
N LEU A 544 20.69 11.02 -14.20
CA LEU A 544 20.11 9.69 -13.93
C LEU A 544 18.91 9.31 -14.83
N PRO A 545 17.96 10.23 -15.13
CA PRO A 545 16.84 9.91 -16.01
C PRO A 545 17.24 9.51 -17.44
N LEU A 546 18.48 9.79 -17.88
CA LEU A 546 19.00 9.41 -19.20
C LEU A 546 19.38 7.92 -19.30
N GLY A 547 19.28 7.19 -18.19
CA GLY A 547 19.57 5.77 -18.11
C GLY A 547 20.98 5.46 -17.60
N PRO A 548 21.21 4.22 -17.13
CA PRO A 548 22.47 3.83 -16.49
C PRO A 548 23.66 3.85 -17.45
N ALA A 549 23.48 3.44 -18.72
CA ALA A 549 24.55 3.47 -19.72
C ALA A 549 25.05 4.89 -19.98
N THR A 550 24.13 5.82 -20.25
CA THR A 550 24.44 7.25 -20.46
C THR A 550 25.06 7.89 -19.22
N SER A 551 24.55 7.56 -18.03
CA SER A 551 25.08 8.09 -16.77
C SER A 551 26.54 7.67 -16.54
N THR A 552 26.85 6.38 -16.76
CA THR A 552 28.22 5.86 -16.63
C THR A 552 29.14 6.43 -17.71
N ALA A 553 28.66 6.64 -18.94
CA ALA A 553 29.45 7.22 -20.03
C ALA A 553 29.91 8.66 -19.75
N VAL A 554 29.14 9.43 -18.98
CA VAL A 554 29.50 10.80 -18.54
C VAL A 554 30.36 10.78 -17.25
N GLY A 555 30.82 9.61 -16.80
CA GLY A 555 31.72 9.43 -15.66
C GLY A 555 31.02 9.48 -14.29
N MET A 556 29.70 9.36 -14.23
CA MET A 556 28.96 9.39 -12.97
C MET A 556 29.16 8.08 -12.17
N PRO A 557 29.57 8.12 -10.89
CA PRO A 557 29.67 6.93 -10.06
C PRO A 557 28.26 6.46 -9.66
N LEU A 558 27.65 5.61 -10.49
CA LEU A 558 26.24 5.23 -10.42
C LEU A 558 25.83 4.71 -9.03
N ALA A 559 26.59 3.76 -8.47
CA ALA A 559 26.28 3.15 -7.17
C ALA A 559 26.37 4.16 -6.02
N LYS A 560 27.45 4.96 -5.95
CA LYS A 560 27.63 5.97 -4.90
C LYS A 560 26.56 7.06 -4.97
N SER A 561 26.23 7.50 -6.19
CA SER A 561 25.23 8.54 -6.40
C SER A 561 23.83 8.05 -6.01
N ARG A 562 23.47 6.81 -6.38
CA ARG A 562 22.20 6.19 -5.97
C ARG A 562 22.13 6.00 -4.47
N LEU A 563 23.19 5.47 -3.86
CA LEU A 563 23.30 5.31 -2.40
C LEU A 563 23.08 6.65 -1.68
N ALA A 564 23.78 7.71 -2.11
CA ALA A 564 23.65 9.03 -1.52
C ALA A 564 22.23 9.60 -1.66
N LEU A 565 21.61 9.46 -2.84
CA LEU A 565 20.26 9.97 -3.10
C LEU A 565 19.18 9.17 -2.34
N PHE A 566 19.30 7.85 -2.24
CA PHE A 566 18.41 7.03 -1.43
C PHE A 566 18.60 7.31 0.06
N GLY A 567 19.84 7.50 0.52
CA GLY A 567 20.13 7.92 1.88
C GLY A 567 19.51 9.29 2.19
N LEU A 568 19.68 10.29 1.33
CA LEU A 568 19.09 11.62 1.48
C LEU A 568 17.56 11.56 1.50
N ALA A 569 16.95 10.96 0.48
CA ALA A 569 15.49 10.79 0.44
C ALA A 569 15.00 10.03 1.68
N GLY A 570 15.75 9.03 2.12
CA GLY A 570 15.41 8.24 3.28
C GLY A 570 15.48 9.00 4.60
N LEU A 571 16.54 9.77 4.83
CA LEU A 571 16.70 10.63 6.01
C LEU A 571 15.61 11.71 6.06
N MET A 572 15.29 12.34 4.93
CA MET A 572 14.20 13.31 4.81
C MET A 572 12.85 12.68 5.14
N THR A 573 12.62 11.45 4.68
CA THR A 573 11.39 10.69 4.97
C THR A 573 11.31 10.31 6.44
N ALA A 574 12.42 9.86 7.04
CA ALA A 574 12.49 9.51 8.45
C ALA A 574 12.18 10.72 9.34
N ALA A 575 12.85 11.86 9.11
CA ALA A 575 12.62 13.09 9.86
C ALA A 575 11.14 13.53 9.78
N ALA A 576 10.59 13.63 8.57
CA ALA A 576 9.19 14.00 8.37
C ALA A 576 8.19 12.99 8.96
N THR A 577 8.51 11.69 8.98
CA THR A 577 7.64 10.66 9.55
C THR A 577 7.53 10.80 11.08
N LEU A 578 8.58 11.25 11.76
CA LEU A 578 8.58 11.38 13.22
C LEU A 578 7.66 12.51 13.70
N THR A 579 7.43 13.52 12.85
CA THR A 579 6.66 14.73 13.19
C THR A 579 5.23 14.67 12.66
N VAL A 580 5.05 14.25 11.41
CA VAL A 580 3.73 14.24 10.75
C VAL A 580 3.17 12.83 10.56
N GLY A 581 3.95 11.80 10.82
CA GLY A 581 3.55 10.40 10.72
C GLY A 581 3.82 9.76 9.35
N PRO A 582 3.52 8.46 9.23
CA PRO A 582 3.94 7.63 8.09
C PRO A 582 3.12 7.85 6.81
N LEU A 583 1.96 8.51 6.89
CA LEU A 583 1.01 8.66 5.79
C LEU A 583 0.82 10.16 5.49
N SER A 584 1.08 10.62 4.26
CA SER A 584 0.97 12.05 3.94
C SER A 584 0.69 12.40 2.47
N PHE A 585 0.93 11.52 1.50
CA PHE A 585 0.90 11.76 0.04
C PHE A 585 1.73 12.91 -0.50
N VAL A 586 2.30 13.74 0.37
CA VAL A 586 2.95 15.00 0.01
C VAL A 586 4.14 14.74 -0.89
N GLY A 587 4.88 13.65 -0.63
CA GLY A 587 6.01 13.24 -1.45
C GLY A 587 5.64 12.76 -2.85
N LEU A 588 4.40 12.37 -3.09
CA LEU A 588 3.92 12.09 -4.44
C LEU A 588 3.41 13.37 -5.12
N MET A 589 2.61 14.15 -4.39
CA MET A 589 1.91 15.32 -4.91
C MET A 589 2.83 16.49 -5.23
N GLY A 590 3.66 16.93 -4.28
CA GLY A 590 4.54 18.08 -4.43
C GLY A 590 5.34 18.09 -5.75
N PRO A 591 6.15 17.04 -6.02
CA PRO A 591 6.94 16.98 -7.26
C PRO A 591 6.11 16.80 -8.53
N HIS A 592 4.94 16.16 -8.45
CA HIS A 592 4.04 16.00 -9.60
C HIS A 592 3.40 17.35 -9.99
N LEU A 593 2.91 18.10 -9.00
CA LEU A 593 2.35 19.43 -9.21
C LEU A 593 3.39 20.44 -9.69
N ALA A 594 4.63 20.35 -9.21
CA ALA A 594 5.74 21.15 -9.73
C ALA A 594 5.96 20.88 -11.23
N ARG A 595 5.87 19.62 -11.68
CA ARG A 595 5.99 19.27 -13.10
C ARG A 595 4.81 19.80 -13.92
N GLU A 596 3.58 19.66 -13.42
CA GLU A 596 2.38 20.21 -14.06
C GLU A 596 2.44 21.73 -14.22
N ALA A 597 3.05 22.43 -13.25
CA ALA A 597 3.31 23.86 -13.34
C ALA A 597 4.41 24.25 -14.36
N GLY A 598 4.98 23.29 -15.10
CA GLY A 598 5.99 23.52 -16.13
C GLY A 598 7.43 23.61 -15.57
N VAL A 599 7.65 23.10 -14.35
CA VAL A 599 8.94 23.11 -13.66
C VAL A 599 9.58 21.73 -13.73
N THR A 600 10.29 21.46 -14.84
CA THR A 600 10.78 20.11 -15.18
C THR A 600 12.29 19.90 -15.00
N ARG A 601 13.07 20.94 -14.70
CA ARG A 601 14.51 20.82 -14.40
C ARG A 601 14.71 20.41 -12.93
N ALA A 602 15.76 19.64 -12.61
CA ALA A 602 15.91 19.07 -11.27
C ALA A 602 15.85 20.10 -10.14
N LEU A 603 16.68 21.15 -10.21
CA LEU A 603 16.74 22.17 -9.16
C LEU A 603 15.42 22.94 -9.01
N PRO A 604 14.84 23.54 -10.06
CA PRO A 604 13.53 24.18 -9.96
C PRO A 604 12.42 23.22 -9.50
N GLN A 605 12.42 21.96 -9.94
CA GLN A 605 11.41 20.99 -9.52
C GLN A 605 11.51 20.69 -8.04
N MET A 606 12.73 20.51 -7.49
CA MET A 606 12.95 20.30 -6.06
C MET A 606 12.41 21.48 -5.23
N ILE A 607 12.72 22.72 -5.64
CA ILE A 607 12.24 23.92 -4.94
C ILE A 607 10.71 24.02 -5.03
N GLY A 608 10.14 23.82 -6.23
CA GLY A 608 8.70 23.79 -6.42
C GLY A 608 8.01 22.70 -5.60
N ALA A 609 8.62 21.51 -5.52
CA ALA A 609 8.12 20.40 -4.72
C ALA A 609 8.19 20.69 -3.21
N ALA A 610 9.25 21.36 -2.74
CA ALA A 610 9.39 21.78 -1.35
C ALA A 610 8.29 22.78 -0.96
N VAL A 611 8.08 23.79 -1.80
CA VAL A 611 7.09 24.85 -1.60
C VAL A 611 5.66 24.27 -1.64
N ILE A 612 5.33 23.52 -2.68
CA ILE A 612 4.01 22.89 -2.81
C ILE A 612 3.78 21.87 -1.69
N GLY A 613 4.80 21.07 -1.36
CA GLY A 613 4.68 20.05 -0.33
C GLY A 613 4.50 20.63 1.06
N GLY A 614 5.29 21.65 1.42
CA GLY A 614 5.15 22.39 2.66
C GLY A 614 3.80 23.09 2.75
N GLY A 615 3.37 23.77 1.69
CA GLY A 615 2.06 24.42 1.63
C GLY A 615 0.88 23.45 1.77
N LEU A 616 0.94 22.28 1.11
CA LEU A 616 -0.08 21.24 1.23
C LEU A 616 -0.17 20.71 2.67
N MET A 617 0.97 20.55 3.34
CA MET A 617 0.98 20.06 4.72
C MET A 617 0.49 21.10 5.72
N VAL A 618 0.85 22.38 5.54
CA VAL A 618 0.30 23.49 6.36
C VAL A 618 -1.22 23.61 6.18
N ALA A 619 -1.70 23.47 4.94
CA ALA A 619 -3.14 23.47 4.67
C ALA A 619 -3.83 22.26 5.32
N ALA A 620 -3.23 21.07 5.24
CA ALA A 620 -3.78 19.87 5.85
C ALA A 620 -3.83 19.95 7.38
N ASP A 621 -2.78 20.49 8.01
CA ASP A 621 -2.73 20.76 9.44
C ASP A 621 -3.78 21.80 9.88
N PHE A 622 -3.96 22.88 9.10
CA PHE A 622 -5.02 23.87 9.36
C PHE A 622 -6.42 23.25 9.26
N ILE A 623 -6.71 22.51 8.18
CA ILE A 623 -8.00 21.83 8.00
C ILE A 623 -8.22 20.82 9.13
N GLY A 624 -7.20 20.01 9.46
CA GLY A 624 -7.28 19.00 10.51
C GLY A 624 -7.59 19.57 11.89
N ARG A 625 -7.05 20.76 12.22
CA ARG A 625 -7.32 21.48 13.47
C ARG A 625 -8.67 22.19 13.53
N THR A 626 -9.29 22.48 12.38
CA THR A 626 -10.46 23.38 12.31
C THR A 626 -11.77 22.72 11.88
N ILE A 627 -11.72 21.60 11.15
CA ILE A 627 -12.91 20.98 10.56
C ILE A 627 -13.76 20.21 11.59
N ALA A 628 -13.10 19.58 12.58
CA ALA A 628 -13.75 18.74 13.59
C ALA A 628 -13.54 19.27 15.02
N ALA A 629 -13.25 20.57 15.17
CA ALA A 629 -12.98 21.19 16.48
C ALA A 629 -14.10 20.87 17.49
N PRO A 630 -13.77 20.49 18.75
CA PRO A 630 -12.44 20.54 19.38
C PRO A 630 -11.51 19.34 19.08
N TYR A 631 -11.96 18.34 18.32
CA TYR A 631 -11.13 17.21 17.91
C TYR A 631 -10.20 17.59 16.75
N GLN A 632 -8.98 17.08 16.77
CA GLN A 632 -8.01 17.28 15.69
C GLN A 632 -7.93 16.03 14.81
N ILE A 633 -8.16 16.21 13.51
CA ILE A 633 -7.90 15.17 12.52
C ILE A 633 -6.39 15.18 12.18
N PRO A 634 -5.73 14.02 12.15
CA PRO A 634 -4.32 13.88 11.78
C PRO A 634 -3.99 14.51 10.41
N ALA A 635 -3.00 15.41 10.37
CA ALA A 635 -2.69 16.22 9.18
C ALA A 635 -2.29 15.36 7.97
N GLY A 636 -1.56 14.27 8.20
CA GLY A 636 -1.14 13.34 7.14
C GLY A 636 -2.30 12.64 6.43
N LEU A 637 -3.37 12.31 7.16
CA LEU A 637 -4.59 11.75 6.56
C LEU A 637 -5.38 12.81 5.79
N VAL A 638 -5.42 14.04 6.30
CA VAL A 638 -6.08 15.16 5.60
C VAL A 638 -5.38 15.47 4.27
N SER A 639 -4.05 15.50 4.24
CA SER A 639 -3.30 15.73 3.00
C SER A 639 -3.54 14.63 1.97
N ALA A 640 -3.69 13.37 2.40
CA ALA A 640 -4.07 12.25 1.53
C ALA A 640 -5.47 12.42 0.93
N LEU A 641 -6.46 12.82 1.75
CA LEU A 641 -7.84 13.04 1.30
C LEU A 641 -7.98 14.16 0.28
N VAL A 642 -7.19 15.24 0.44
CA VAL A 642 -7.21 16.39 -0.48
C VAL A 642 -6.37 16.11 -1.72
N GLY A 643 -5.19 15.51 -1.55
CA GLY A 643 -4.23 15.29 -2.62
C GLY A 643 -4.69 14.28 -3.67
N ALA A 644 -5.29 13.17 -3.26
CA ALA A 644 -5.61 12.07 -4.18
C ALA A 644 -6.70 12.42 -5.22
N PRO A 645 -7.85 13.03 -4.88
CA PRO A 645 -8.85 13.46 -5.87
C PRO A 645 -8.29 14.50 -6.83
N PHE A 646 -7.48 15.43 -6.31
CA PHE A 646 -6.83 16.45 -7.13
C PHE A 646 -5.86 15.82 -8.15
N LEU A 647 -5.08 14.82 -7.74
CA LEU A 647 -4.24 14.06 -8.66
C LEU A 647 -5.06 13.30 -9.70
N MET A 648 -6.12 12.59 -9.30
CA MET A 648 -6.99 11.89 -10.25
C MET A 648 -7.59 12.85 -11.28
N PHE A 649 -8.00 14.04 -10.84
CA PHE A 649 -8.51 15.09 -11.72
C PHE A 649 -7.45 15.58 -12.71
N LEU A 650 -6.23 15.88 -12.25
CA LEU A 650 -5.14 16.30 -13.12
C LEU A 650 -4.76 15.22 -14.13
N LEU A 651 -4.73 13.97 -13.70
CA LEU A 651 -4.52 12.83 -14.57
C LEU A 651 -5.65 12.72 -15.60
N SER A 652 -6.91 12.95 -15.22
CA SER A 652 -8.03 12.88 -16.18
C SER A 652 -7.95 13.89 -17.33
N ARG A 653 -7.19 14.98 -17.16
CA ARG A 653 -6.95 16.03 -18.17
C ARG A 653 -5.74 15.75 -19.08
N ARG A 654 -5.07 14.61 -18.91
CA ARG A 654 -4.03 14.09 -19.80
C ARG A 654 -4.56 12.86 -20.52
#